data_AF-A0A423GHI4-F1
#
_entry.id   AF-A0A423GHI4-F1
#
_cell.length_a   1.000
_cell.length_b   1.000
_cell.length_c   1.000
_cell.angle_alpha   90.00
_cell.angle_beta   90.00
_cell.angle_gamma   90.00
#
_symmetry.space_group_name_H-M   'P 1'
#
loop_
_entity.id
_entity.type
_entity.pdbx_description
1 polymer ?
#
loop_
_entity_poly.entity_id
_entity_poly.type
_entity_poly.pdbx_seq_one_letter_code
_entity_poly.pdbx_strand_id
1 'polypeptide(L)'
;MDASNDSLLHRLVAFADDNDSDTAKARFATALQRMGLASVFDIVRMGKAPFALELAKYSDADAGLAYDRAASYAGQIARRYQAHRVSAGKEAPGRVRRSLGSDSTPASAGYQALFEENWDQFCNEGDIAAIDSPVAYLRALYLFARQLEQLPASTSSARITLEERRPDLKHLTLDRQSAFATRPMLDLINDTLRSNIEAYLKEEGKDRAIPQALSSERYPFSLPYNLHHHQCLLGLGAGKPALGELNYRVSLQLPFSRGNSTYGSVTTSPLDAQILLSGLSPEQQNLLLAPIASISKSDPLKKNYGTRNITNLGQLEFFKERTGLTTGQVEQLLAQGSYTPRSSINSPDARQTGYGASYINGPEQTSVLSIATQGETQVFTHHSHERFDRAQRMIRLHRWTGIPVAELDTLIVNAQRSEGTDTLNANTLRTLGVYRYLNQRHGIAPEEFASLLHDMPVDACGDRMPLFDQVFNRTRLLESPVWELPQSPLTAGRQTLSYLSAGLGLPMTQDSLLLFVRQSETYLGSPKHDLPTVSSLYRQARIARMLGLSPLECTELARLLGGDDFCKALVTGRLHTSQSKEADILDVLMALEWAVDWLRQNQLDVLQWCRLFDEPGTSLPLNQKLEERLARLRADNNANQAPQRLIETLLHDIADLPAEYVLCATQMAGTDAKAIVTAINTTPGMMPPVLATVLRIAEAFQRLHLDSSTLKTLMDNPTWLASKTSVTLTPHTLYLLERFSHCARHQAQSQENLLHYLQVANQDGHSSEKEANNLLANLLNWNTEQVSRLTAQLEPGQATSMEAVDWIMRCQACCVSTGLSADLLLQATSLKTQSPASDWKTVGAALIAACH
;
A
#
# COMPACT_ATOMS: atom_id res chain seq x y z
N MET A 1 -33.13 -35.64 68.22
CA MET A 1 -32.64 -37.00 68.55
C MET A 1 -31.94 -37.54 67.32
N ASP A 2 -30.87 -36.89 66.85
CA ASP A 2 -29.57 -36.64 67.51
C ASP A 2 -28.69 -37.88 67.44
N ALA A 3 -27.72 -37.87 66.54
CA ALA A 3 -26.34 -37.53 66.89
C ALA A 3 -25.49 -37.57 65.60
N SER A 4 -25.16 -36.39 65.07
CA SER A 4 -24.14 -36.25 64.02
C SER A 4 -22.75 -36.37 64.64
N ASN A 5 -21.87 -36.98 63.85
CA ASN A 5 -20.58 -37.53 64.25
C ASN A 5 -19.46 -36.51 64.01
N ASP A 6 -19.52 -35.34 64.66
CA ASP A 6 -18.60 -34.21 64.42
C ASP A 6 -17.42 -34.12 65.42
N SER A 7 -17.23 -35.10 66.30
CA SER A 7 -16.28 -34.99 67.41
C SER A 7 -14.82 -35.40 67.09
N LEU A 8 -14.46 -35.64 65.82
CA LEU A 8 -13.12 -36.15 65.46
C LEU A 8 -12.23 -35.19 64.67
N LEU A 9 -12.75 -34.05 64.19
CA LEU A 9 -11.94 -33.05 63.47
C LEU A 9 -11.26 -32.00 64.38
N HIS A 10 -11.62 -31.94 65.66
CA HIS A 10 -11.01 -31.00 66.62
C HIS A 10 -9.66 -31.45 67.21
N ARG A 11 -9.10 -32.59 66.80
CA ARG A 11 -7.85 -33.13 67.35
C ARG A 11 -6.65 -33.17 66.39
N LEU A 12 -6.75 -32.62 65.19
CA LEU A 12 -5.69 -32.70 64.18
C LEU A 12 -5.25 -31.32 63.64
N VAL A 13 -4.97 -30.39 64.55
CA VAL A 13 -4.07 -29.27 64.24
C VAL A 13 -3.17 -29.07 65.46
N ALA A 14 -2.05 -29.78 65.48
CA ALA A 14 -0.91 -29.46 66.31
C ALA A 14 -0.20 -28.25 65.68
N PHE A 15 -0.05 -27.17 66.43
CA PHE A 15 0.96 -26.15 66.15
C PHE A 15 2.00 -26.17 67.26
N ALA A 16 3.24 -25.99 66.81
CA ALA A 16 4.49 -26.17 67.51
C ALA A 16 4.62 -25.33 68.78
N ASP A 17 5.36 -25.90 69.73
CA ASP A 17 5.97 -25.20 70.85
C ASP A 17 6.79 -24.01 70.34
N ASP A 18 6.45 -22.81 70.83
CA ASP A 18 7.42 -21.74 71.03
C ASP A 18 7.14 -21.10 72.39
N ASN A 19 8.07 -21.36 73.31
CA ASN A 19 8.18 -20.69 74.58
C ASN A 19 8.64 -19.24 74.33
N ASP A 20 7.75 -18.25 74.51
CA ASP A 20 8.02 -17.09 75.36
C ASP A 20 6.86 -16.10 75.41
N SER A 21 6.65 -15.54 76.61
CA SER A 21 5.83 -14.36 76.95
C SER A 21 4.30 -14.52 76.97
N ASP A 22 3.81 -15.03 78.10
CA ASP A 22 2.79 -14.40 78.98
C ASP A 22 1.87 -13.31 78.36
N THR A 23 1.05 -13.67 77.38
CA THR A 23 -0.11 -12.87 76.99
C THR A 23 -1.36 -13.52 77.58
N ALA A 24 -1.73 -13.08 78.79
CA ALA A 24 -3.02 -13.42 79.39
C ALA A 24 -4.12 -13.29 78.32
N LYS A 25 -4.73 -14.42 77.95
CA LYS A 25 -5.77 -14.48 76.91
C LYS A 25 -6.77 -13.38 77.18
N ALA A 26 -6.90 -12.47 76.23
CA ALA A 26 -7.59 -11.23 76.47
C ALA A 26 -9.10 -11.52 76.62
N ARG A 27 -9.78 -10.77 77.50
CA ARG A 27 -11.26 -10.77 77.53
C ARG A 27 -11.76 -10.47 76.12
N PHE A 28 -12.83 -11.13 75.70
CA PHE A 28 -13.39 -11.06 74.34
C PHE A 28 -13.46 -9.64 73.76
N ALA A 29 -13.87 -8.63 74.55
CA ALA A 29 -13.92 -7.24 74.13
C ALA A 29 -12.52 -6.65 73.77
N THR A 30 -11.50 -6.98 74.55
CA THR A 30 -10.11 -6.57 74.30
C THR A 30 -9.51 -7.34 73.11
N ALA A 31 -9.90 -8.60 72.91
CA ALA A 31 -9.52 -9.38 71.73
C ALA A 31 -10.11 -8.78 70.44
N LEU A 32 -11.40 -8.41 70.44
CA LEU A 32 -12.03 -7.73 69.30
C LEU A 32 -11.36 -6.37 68.99
N GLN A 33 -11.00 -5.59 70.02
CA GLN A 33 -10.26 -4.34 69.82
C GLN A 33 -8.87 -4.58 69.22
N ARG A 34 -8.15 -5.63 69.65
CA ARG A 34 -6.85 -6.01 69.09
C ARG A 34 -6.96 -6.49 67.64
N MET A 35 -8.08 -7.12 67.27
CA MET A 35 -8.41 -7.49 65.89
C MET A 35 -8.89 -6.28 65.05
N GLY A 36 -9.06 -5.10 65.64
CA GLY A 36 -9.57 -3.91 64.96
C GLY A 36 -11.07 -3.98 64.60
N LEU A 37 -11.83 -4.88 65.23
CA LEU A 37 -13.26 -5.08 64.96
C LEU A 37 -14.10 -4.17 65.85
N ALA A 38 -14.72 -3.16 65.25
CA ALA A 38 -15.52 -2.16 65.98
C ALA A 38 -17.03 -2.40 65.86
N SER A 39 -17.47 -3.17 64.84
CA SER A 39 -18.87 -3.41 64.56
C SER A 39 -19.19 -4.90 64.41
N VAL A 40 -20.43 -5.23 64.73
CA VAL A 40 -21.04 -6.53 64.44
C VAL A 40 -20.95 -6.86 62.94
N PHE A 41 -21.04 -5.86 62.07
CA PHE A 41 -20.90 -6.05 60.62
C PHE A 41 -19.48 -6.43 60.20
N ASP A 42 -18.45 -6.03 60.95
CA ASP A 42 -17.06 -6.39 60.65
C ASP A 42 -16.82 -7.87 60.94
N ILE A 43 -17.43 -8.40 62.01
CA ILE A 43 -17.43 -9.83 62.34
C ILE A 43 -18.10 -10.64 61.21
N VAL A 44 -19.27 -10.21 60.74
CA VAL A 44 -20.02 -10.90 59.68
C VAL A 44 -19.28 -10.87 58.34
N ARG A 45 -18.54 -9.81 58.04
CA ARG A 45 -17.75 -9.66 56.80
C ARG A 45 -16.57 -10.64 56.68
N MET A 46 -15.98 -11.06 57.80
CA MET A 46 -14.86 -12.02 57.80
C MET A 46 -15.30 -13.45 57.48
N GLY A 47 -16.59 -13.78 57.65
CA GLY A 47 -17.09 -15.15 57.58
C GLY A 47 -16.76 -15.96 58.83
N LYS A 48 -17.54 -17.02 59.08
CA LYS A 48 -17.50 -17.79 60.34
C LYS A 48 -16.15 -18.46 60.61
N ALA A 49 -15.58 -19.13 59.61
CA ALA A 49 -14.32 -19.87 59.76
C ALA A 49 -13.08 -18.96 59.88
N PRO A 50 -12.90 -17.90 59.06
CA PRO A 50 -11.77 -16.97 59.23
C PRO A 50 -11.83 -16.19 60.54
N PHE A 51 -13.03 -15.78 60.97
CA PHE A 51 -13.21 -15.14 62.28
C PHE A 51 -12.81 -16.07 63.43
N ALA A 52 -13.18 -17.36 63.35
CA ALA A 52 -12.82 -18.33 64.35
C ALA A 52 -11.30 -18.57 64.44
N LEU A 53 -10.61 -18.62 63.29
CA LEU A 53 -9.16 -18.75 63.24
C LEU A 53 -8.44 -17.51 63.79
N GLU A 54 -8.89 -16.30 63.48
CA GLU A 54 -8.28 -15.08 63.98
C GLU A 54 -8.57 -14.84 65.47
N LEU A 55 -9.80 -15.10 65.93
CA LEU A 55 -10.15 -14.94 67.35
C LEU A 55 -9.35 -15.90 68.24
N ALA A 56 -9.12 -17.14 67.77
CA ALA A 56 -8.35 -18.15 68.49
C ALA A 56 -6.91 -17.72 68.81
N LYS A 57 -6.34 -16.77 68.05
CA LYS A 57 -4.99 -16.20 68.33
C LYS A 57 -4.98 -15.27 69.55
N TYR A 58 -6.13 -14.72 69.94
CA TYR A 58 -6.22 -13.67 70.96
C TYR A 58 -7.11 -14.03 72.16
N SER A 59 -8.02 -15.00 72.03
CA SER A 59 -8.99 -15.40 73.06
C SER A 59 -9.47 -16.85 72.90
N ASP A 60 -9.85 -17.48 74.02
CA ASP A 60 -10.51 -18.82 74.06
C ASP A 60 -12.04 -18.75 73.93
N ALA A 61 -12.59 -17.57 73.66
CA ALA A 61 -14.02 -17.41 73.53
C ALA A 61 -14.58 -18.26 72.36
N ASP A 62 -15.80 -18.79 72.52
CA ASP A 62 -16.49 -19.52 71.46
C ASP A 62 -16.77 -18.60 70.27
N ALA A 63 -15.89 -18.67 69.28
CA ALA A 63 -15.97 -17.86 68.08
C ALA A 63 -17.20 -18.20 67.23
N GLY A 64 -17.67 -19.45 67.27
CA GLY A 64 -18.85 -19.88 66.52
C GLY A 64 -20.10 -19.20 67.04
N LEU A 65 -20.30 -19.23 68.35
CA LEU A 65 -21.44 -18.59 69.02
C LEU A 65 -21.36 -17.06 68.96
N ALA A 66 -20.17 -16.49 69.06
CA ALA A 66 -19.95 -15.05 68.89
C ALA A 66 -20.33 -14.58 67.47
N TYR A 67 -19.95 -15.34 66.44
CA TYR A 67 -20.32 -15.07 65.05
C TYR A 67 -21.83 -15.18 64.84
N ASP A 68 -22.47 -16.22 65.35
CA ASP A 68 -23.92 -16.43 65.16
C ASP A 68 -24.75 -15.33 65.82
N ARG A 69 -24.34 -14.87 67.02
CA ARG A 69 -24.93 -13.69 67.67
C ARG A 69 -24.70 -12.42 66.86
N ALA A 70 -23.49 -12.25 66.33
CA ALA A 70 -23.18 -11.11 65.48
C ALA A 70 -24.06 -11.10 64.21
N ALA A 71 -24.22 -12.23 63.54
CA ALA A 71 -25.10 -12.36 62.38
C ALA A 71 -26.56 -11.99 62.71
N SER A 72 -27.08 -12.44 63.87
CA SER A 72 -28.42 -12.10 64.34
C SER A 72 -28.59 -10.59 64.59
N TYR A 73 -27.64 -9.97 65.30
CA TYR A 73 -27.69 -8.53 65.58
C TYR A 73 -27.51 -7.69 64.31
N ALA A 74 -26.61 -8.09 63.40
CA ALA A 74 -26.45 -7.44 62.10
C ALA A 74 -27.76 -7.47 61.30
N GLY A 75 -28.46 -8.62 61.30
CA GLY A 75 -29.77 -8.74 60.64
C GLY A 75 -30.85 -7.85 61.26
N GLN A 76 -30.91 -7.77 62.59
CA GLN A 76 -31.86 -6.88 63.29
C GLN A 76 -31.58 -5.40 63.03
N ILE A 77 -30.30 -5.00 63.05
CA ILE A 77 -29.87 -3.62 62.77
C ILE A 77 -30.16 -3.27 61.31
N ALA A 78 -29.84 -4.16 60.36
CA ALA A 78 -30.13 -3.94 58.94
C ALA A 78 -31.63 -3.77 58.69
N ARG A 79 -32.48 -4.62 59.30
CA ARG A 79 -33.93 -4.50 59.21
C ARG A 79 -34.43 -3.17 59.78
N ARG A 80 -33.95 -2.76 60.95
CA ARG A 80 -34.31 -1.46 61.55
C ARG A 80 -33.88 -0.29 60.68
N TYR A 81 -32.67 -0.36 60.11
CA TYR A 81 -32.15 0.66 59.21
C TYR A 81 -32.98 0.77 57.92
N GLN A 82 -33.35 -0.36 57.31
CA GLN A 82 -34.25 -0.38 56.14
C GLN A 82 -35.62 0.22 56.47
N ALA A 83 -36.22 -0.17 57.61
CA ALA A 83 -37.49 0.38 58.07
C ALA A 83 -37.41 1.91 58.31
N HIS A 84 -36.29 2.38 58.85
CA HIS A 84 -36.05 3.81 59.08
C HIS A 84 -35.81 4.61 57.80
N ARG A 85 -35.22 4.01 56.75
CA ARG A 85 -35.06 4.68 55.45
C ARG A 85 -36.36 4.85 54.69
N VAL A 86 -37.26 3.87 54.82
CA VAL A 86 -38.59 3.91 54.20
C VAL A 86 -39.52 4.86 54.98
N SER A 87 -39.29 5.09 56.27
CA SER A 87 -40.14 5.97 57.08
C SER A 87 -39.55 7.38 57.20
N ALA A 88 -40.33 8.43 56.91
CA ALA A 88 -39.94 9.81 57.16
C ALA A 88 -39.69 9.99 58.66
N GLY A 89 -38.49 10.45 59.02
CA GLY A 89 -38.28 11.01 60.35
C GLY A 89 -39.27 12.16 60.55
N LYS A 90 -39.79 12.32 61.77
CA LYS A 90 -40.85 13.28 62.18
C LYS A 90 -40.55 14.79 61.94
N GLU A 91 -39.61 15.15 61.07
CA GLU A 91 -39.18 16.52 60.80
C GLU A 91 -39.37 16.88 59.33
N ALA A 92 -40.63 16.99 58.89
CA ALA A 92 -40.98 17.74 57.68
C ALA A 92 -42.32 18.48 57.90
N PRO A 93 -42.35 19.83 57.98
CA PRO A 93 -43.57 20.58 58.19
C PRO A 93 -44.23 21.01 56.86
N GLY A 94 -45.53 20.72 56.71
CA GLY A 94 -46.43 21.34 55.72
C GLY A 94 -46.77 20.44 54.53
N ARG A 95 -48.01 20.30 54.04
CA ARG A 95 -49.25 21.09 54.14
C ARG A 95 -50.44 20.13 54.08
N VAL A 96 -51.28 20.07 55.11
CA VAL A 96 -52.60 19.43 55.01
C VAL A 96 -53.59 20.45 54.45
N ARG A 97 -54.06 20.24 53.22
CA ARG A 97 -55.14 21.02 52.60
C ARG A 97 -56.45 20.64 53.29
N ARG A 98 -57.04 21.57 54.06
CA ARG A 98 -58.37 21.41 54.68
C ARG A 98 -59.41 21.08 53.60
N SER A 99 -60.06 19.93 53.71
CA SER A 99 -61.40 19.73 53.16
C SER A 99 -62.38 19.60 54.33
N LEU A 100 -63.50 20.31 54.23
CA LEU A 100 -64.60 20.35 55.17
C LEU A 100 -65.63 19.30 54.78
N GLY A 101 -66.08 18.48 55.74
CA GLY A 101 -67.37 17.79 55.68
C GLY A 101 -67.33 16.27 55.88
N SER A 102 -67.62 15.85 57.12
CA SER A 102 -68.39 14.67 57.54
C SER A 102 -68.13 13.32 56.85
N ASP A 103 -67.33 12.46 57.46
CA ASP A 103 -67.85 11.36 58.30
C ASP A 103 -66.69 10.51 58.80
N SER A 104 -66.80 10.11 60.06
CA SER A 104 -65.87 9.24 60.77
C SER A 104 -65.86 7.83 60.18
N THR A 105 -65.08 7.62 59.13
CA THR A 105 -64.44 6.33 58.88
C THR A 105 -63.05 6.37 59.52
N PRO A 106 -62.61 5.32 60.25
CA PRO A 106 -61.21 5.23 60.64
C PRO A 106 -60.38 5.41 59.38
N ALA A 107 -59.42 6.35 59.42
CA ALA A 107 -58.52 6.64 58.33
C ALA A 107 -58.10 5.32 57.69
N SER A 108 -58.41 5.16 56.40
CA SER A 108 -58.17 3.90 55.69
C SER A 108 -56.76 3.44 56.06
N ALA A 109 -56.60 2.16 56.42
CA ALA A 109 -55.31 1.50 56.57
C ALA A 109 -54.62 1.39 55.19
N GLY A 110 -54.54 2.52 54.49
CA GLY A 110 -53.84 2.69 53.25
C GLY A 110 -52.37 2.64 53.55
N TYR A 111 -51.65 1.98 52.66
CA TYR A 111 -50.23 1.74 52.74
C TYR A 111 -49.41 2.99 53.13
N GLN A 112 -49.76 4.17 52.61
CA GLN A 112 -49.13 5.47 52.96
C GLN A 112 -49.30 5.93 54.42
N ALA A 113 -50.33 5.47 55.14
CA ALA A 113 -50.54 5.80 56.56
C ALA A 113 -49.80 4.82 57.50
N LEU A 114 -49.46 3.63 57.01
CA LEU A 114 -48.69 2.61 57.73
C LEU A 114 -47.18 2.73 57.48
N PHE A 115 -46.81 3.25 56.31
CA PHE A 115 -45.44 3.51 55.88
C PHE A 115 -45.38 4.96 55.42
N GLU A 116 -44.84 5.84 56.27
CA GLU A 116 -44.62 7.26 55.93
C GLU A 116 -43.46 7.35 54.93
N GLU A 117 -43.71 7.04 53.66
CA GLU A 117 -42.66 6.96 52.63
C GLU A 117 -41.93 8.30 52.44
N ASN A 118 -40.61 8.29 52.64
CA ASN A 118 -39.78 9.47 52.37
C ASN A 118 -39.58 9.63 50.85
N TRP A 119 -40.50 10.33 50.19
CA TRP A 119 -40.51 10.58 48.74
C TRP A 119 -39.20 11.17 48.19
N ASP A 120 -38.41 11.88 49.01
CA ASP A 120 -37.10 12.43 48.61
C ASP A 120 -36.03 11.34 48.41
N GLN A 121 -36.27 10.11 48.91
CA GLN A 121 -35.38 8.95 48.73
C GLN A 121 -35.82 8.01 47.60
N PHE A 122 -36.92 8.31 46.91
CA PHE A 122 -37.38 7.54 45.75
C PHE A 122 -36.85 8.16 44.47
N CYS A 123 -36.45 7.30 43.54
CA CYS A 123 -36.06 7.70 42.19
C CYS A 123 -37.05 7.08 41.19
N ASN A 124 -37.08 7.65 39.98
CA ASN A 124 -37.89 7.07 38.91
C ASN A 124 -37.37 5.70 38.49
N GLU A 125 -38.23 4.87 37.92
CA GLU A 125 -37.82 3.59 37.33
C GLU A 125 -36.78 3.83 36.22
N GLY A 126 -35.68 3.08 36.26
CA GLY A 126 -34.56 3.22 35.33
C GLY A 126 -33.63 4.40 35.61
N ASP A 127 -33.80 5.11 36.74
CA ASP A 127 -32.85 6.14 37.16
C ASP A 127 -31.53 5.53 37.64
N ILE A 128 -30.43 6.28 37.52
CA ILE A 128 -29.09 5.84 37.93
C ILE A 128 -29.01 5.54 39.44
N ALA A 129 -29.80 6.28 40.23
CA ALA A 129 -29.89 6.13 41.68
C ALA A 129 -30.68 4.90 42.13
N ALA A 130 -31.37 4.22 41.22
CA ALA A 130 -32.15 3.04 41.54
C ALA A 130 -31.26 1.90 42.06
N ILE A 131 -31.76 1.16 43.04
CA ILE A 131 -31.00 0.08 43.70
C ILE A 131 -30.74 -1.11 42.76
N ASP A 132 -31.60 -1.27 41.77
CA ASP A 132 -31.56 -2.25 40.69
C ASP A 132 -30.94 -1.69 39.40
N SER A 133 -30.36 -0.48 39.45
CA SER A 133 -29.70 0.11 38.29
C SER A 133 -28.44 -0.68 37.90
N PRO A 134 -28.03 -0.65 36.62
CA PRO A 134 -26.75 -1.23 36.18
C PRO A 134 -25.55 -0.67 36.97
N VAL A 135 -25.64 0.58 37.42
CA VAL A 135 -24.60 1.26 38.20
C VAL A 135 -24.52 0.70 39.62
N ALA A 136 -25.66 0.43 40.26
CA ALA A 136 -25.70 -0.25 41.56
C ALA A 136 -25.09 -1.65 41.48
N TYR A 137 -25.39 -2.39 40.39
CA TYR A 137 -24.78 -3.69 40.11
C TYR A 137 -23.26 -3.60 39.89
N LEU A 138 -22.79 -2.67 39.04
CA LEU A 138 -21.36 -2.44 38.80
C LEU A 138 -20.61 -2.11 40.10
N ARG A 139 -21.18 -1.27 40.97
CA ARG A 139 -20.61 -0.96 42.28
C ARG A 139 -20.50 -2.20 43.16
N ALA A 140 -21.54 -3.03 43.19
CA ALA A 140 -21.52 -4.27 43.96
C ALA A 140 -20.43 -5.23 43.46
N LEU A 141 -20.30 -5.38 42.13
CA LEU A 141 -19.25 -6.19 41.51
C LEU A 141 -17.84 -5.67 41.82
N TYR A 142 -17.62 -4.36 41.75
CA TYR A 142 -16.32 -3.77 42.05
C TYR A 142 -15.91 -4.02 43.51
N LEU A 143 -16.83 -3.85 44.46
CA LEU A 143 -16.57 -4.16 45.87
C LEU A 143 -16.32 -5.64 46.10
N PHE A 144 -17.07 -6.52 45.42
CA PHE A 144 -16.88 -7.96 45.50
C PHE A 144 -15.51 -8.40 44.96
N ALA A 145 -15.09 -7.87 43.82
CA ALA A 145 -13.77 -8.13 43.25
C ALA A 145 -12.64 -7.75 44.23
N ARG A 146 -12.76 -6.60 44.90
CA ARG A 146 -11.79 -6.16 45.93
C ARG A 146 -11.77 -7.06 47.16
N GLN A 147 -12.91 -7.63 47.56
CA GLN A 147 -12.96 -8.60 48.65
C GLN A 147 -12.24 -9.90 48.27
N LEU A 148 -12.40 -10.37 47.03
CA LEU A 148 -11.68 -11.56 46.54
C LEU A 148 -10.17 -11.34 46.54
N GLU A 149 -9.71 -10.14 46.21
CA GLU A 149 -8.29 -9.78 46.22
C GLU A 149 -7.67 -9.79 47.62
N GLN A 150 -8.46 -9.55 48.67
CA GLN A 150 -8.02 -9.56 50.07
C GLN A 150 -7.92 -10.98 50.66
N LEU A 151 -8.45 -12.00 49.98
CA LEU A 151 -8.34 -13.39 50.43
C LEU A 151 -6.88 -13.88 50.34
N PRO A 152 -6.38 -14.60 51.37
CA PRO A 152 -4.99 -15.07 51.40
C PRO A 152 -4.66 -15.89 50.14
N ALA A 153 -3.62 -15.46 49.42
CA ALA A 153 -3.20 -16.11 48.19
C ALA A 153 -2.56 -17.47 48.48
N SER A 154 -2.90 -18.49 47.68
CA SER A 154 -2.14 -19.75 47.63
C SER A 154 -0.72 -19.50 47.13
N THR A 155 0.23 -20.29 47.63
CA THR A 155 1.69 -20.10 47.71
C THR A 155 2.48 -19.96 46.40
N SER A 156 1.96 -19.38 45.32
CA SER A 156 2.75 -19.15 44.10
C SER A 156 2.21 -17.98 43.26
N SER A 157 3.04 -16.96 43.10
CA SER A 157 2.86 -15.67 42.38
C SER A 157 1.99 -14.59 43.06
N ALA A 158 2.49 -13.35 43.03
CA ALA A 158 1.76 -12.16 43.47
C ALA A 158 0.51 -11.98 42.59
N ARG A 159 -0.67 -11.85 43.22
CA ARG A 159 -1.94 -11.64 42.53
C ARG A 159 -1.95 -10.25 41.89
N ILE A 160 -2.03 -10.17 40.56
CA ILE A 160 -2.21 -8.89 39.86
C ILE A 160 -3.61 -8.35 40.17
N THR A 161 -3.73 -7.18 40.81
CA THR A 161 -4.99 -6.60 41.27
C THR A 161 -5.79 -5.95 40.13
N LEU A 162 -7.08 -5.74 40.32
CA LEU A 162 -7.96 -5.04 39.38
C LEU A 162 -7.51 -3.59 39.19
N GLU A 163 -7.02 -2.95 40.25
CA GLU A 163 -6.48 -1.59 40.19
C GLU A 163 -5.21 -1.52 39.32
N GLU A 164 -4.35 -2.54 39.38
CA GLU A 164 -3.18 -2.63 38.49
C GLU A 164 -3.55 -2.91 37.03
N ARG A 165 -4.55 -3.78 36.79
CA ARG A 165 -4.96 -4.16 35.41
C ARG A 165 -5.75 -3.06 34.71
N ARG A 166 -6.62 -2.37 35.45
CA ARG A 166 -7.62 -1.41 34.96
C ARG A 166 -7.74 -0.23 35.92
N PRO A 167 -6.72 0.64 35.99
CA PRO A 167 -6.73 1.81 36.88
C PRO A 167 -7.87 2.80 36.51
N ASP A 168 -8.30 2.79 35.25
CA ASP A 168 -9.40 3.60 34.72
C ASP A 168 -10.74 3.33 35.43
N LEU A 169 -11.02 2.07 35.82
CA LEU A 169 -12.30 1.71 36.47
C LEU A 169 -12.47 2.38 37.84
N LYS A 170 -11.37 2.65 38.55
CA LYS A 170 -11.40 3.34 39.85
C LYS A 170 -11.79 4.81 39.71
N HIS A 171 -11.41 5.42 38.59
CA HIS A 171 -11.63 6.84 38.31
C HIS A 171 -12.86 7.10 37.43
N LEU A 172 -13.57 6.04 37.00
CA LEU A 172 -14.77 6.14 36.18
C LEU A 172 -15.88 6.90 36.94
N THR A 173 -16.33 8.02 36.37
CA THR A 173 -17.47 8.78 36.90
C THR A 173 -18.78 8.04 36.59
N LEU A 174 -19.61 7.85 37.61
CA LEU A 174 -20.91 7.19 37.48
C LEU A 174 -21.98 8.25 37.23
N ASP A 175 -22.27 8.51 35.96
CA ASP A 175 -23.30 9.46 35.51
C ASP A 175 -24.18 8.83 34.42
N ARG A 176 -25.20 9.56 33.97
CA ARG A 176 -26.16 9.05 32.97
C ARG A 176 -25.47 8.77 31.61
N GLN A 177 -24.42 9.51 31.27
CA GLN A 177 -23.69 9.33 30.03
C GLN A 177 -22.83 8.05 30.09
N SER A 178 -22.08 7.82 31.16
CA SER A 178 -21.27 6.60 31.31
C SER A 178 -22.12 5.35 31.49
N ALA A 179 -23.30 5.45 32.09
CA ALA A 179 -24.21 4.32 32.30
C ALA A 179 -25.00 3.90 31.04
N PHE A 180 -25.43 4.85 30.21
CA PHE A 180 -26.40 4.58 29.13
C PHE A 180 -25.97 4.99 27.73
N ALA A 181 -24.91 5.80 27.55
CA ALA A 181 -24.47 6.16 26.21
C ALA A 181 -23.89 4.93 25.50
N THR A 182 -24.42 4.64 24.30
CA THR A 182 -23.89 3.57 23.46
C THR A 182 -22.55 3.98 22.87
N ARG A 183 -21.53 3.13 23.02
CA ARG A 183 -20.20 3.33 22.43
C ARG A 183 -19.72 2.06 21.73
N PRO A 184 -18.95 2.16 20.63
CA PRO A 184 -18.27 1.02 20.03
C PRO A 184 -17.30 0.38 21.03
N MET A 185 -17.33 -0.96 21.14
CA MET A 185 -16.42 -1.70 22.03
C MET A 185 -14.95 -1.45 21.70
N LEU A 186 -14.62 -1.28 20.41
CA LEU A 186 -13.25 -1.04 19.96
C LEU A 186 -12.68 0.28 20.48
N ASP A 187 -13.51 1.31 20.65
CA ASP A 187 -13.05 2.59 21.20
C ASP A 187 -12.63 2.43 22.66
N LEU A 188 -13.38 1.65 23.45
CA LEU A 188 -13.02 1.34 24.83
C LEU A 188 -11.69 0.58 24.90
N ILE A 189 -11.48 -0.38 24.00
CA ILE A 189 -10.22 -1.12 23.91
C ILE A 189 -9.07 -0.17 23.55
N ASN A 190 -9.26 0.69 22.55
CA ASN A 190 -8.23 1.64 22.12
C ASN A 190 -7.92 2.68 23.21
N ASP A 191 -8.94 3.21 23.90
CA ASP A 191 -8.78 4.17 24.98
C ASP A 191 -7.99 3.54 26.15
N THR A 192 -8.33 2.30 26.54
CA THR A 192 -7.61 1.59 27.62
C THR A 192 -6.16 1.29 27.26
N LEU A 193 -5.89 0.80 26.05
CA LEU A 193 -4.52 0.58 25.57
C LEU A 193 -3.73 1.88 25.48
N ARG A 194 -4.37 2.96 25.00
CA ARG A 194 -3.76 4.29 24.89
C ARG A 194 -3.31 4.80 26.26
N SER A 195 -4.21 4.79 27.25
CA SER A 195 -3.88 5.28 28.60
C SER A 195 -2.73 4.49 29.24
N ASN A 196 -2.69 3.17 29.05
CA ASN A 196 -1.61 2.35 29.58
C ASN A 196 -0.25 2.66 28.90
N ILE A 197 -0.25 2.88 27.59
CA ILE A 197 0.97 3.27 26.86
C ILE A 197 1.43 4.67 27.29
N GLU A 198 0.52 5.62 27.46
CA GLU A 198 0.85 6.97 27.94
C GLU A 198 1.45 6.97 29.35
N ALA A 199 0.91 6.15 30.26
CA ALA A 199 1.46 5.98 31.60
C ALA A 199 2.90 5.45 31.53
N TYR A 200 3.14 4.39 30.74
CA TYR A 200 4.46 3.82 30.57
C TYR A 200 5.48 4.80 29.98
N LEU A 201 5.08 5.59 28.96
CA LEU A 201 5.98 6.57 28.34
C LEU A 201 6.37 7.70 29.30
N LYS A 202 5.46 8.11 30.18
CA LYS A 202 5.74 9.09 31.24
C LYS A 202 6.75 8.55 32.25
N GLU A 203 6.62 7.28 32.65
CA GLU A 203 7.55 6.63 33.58
C GLU A 203 8.97 6.48 33.00
N GLU A 204 9.09 6.18 31.70
CA GLU A 204 10.39 6.10 31.04
C GLU A 204 11.06 7.46 30.80
N GLY A 205 10.40 8.59 31.13
CA GLY A 205 10.94 9.93 30.90
C GLY A 205 11.09 10.30 29.42
N LYS A 206 10.32 9.66 28.53
CA LYS A 206 10.33 9.92 27.09
C LYS A 206 9.12 10.76 26.72
N ASP A 207 9.32 12.06 26.46
CA ASP A 207 8.30 12.97 25.90
C ASP A 207 8.02 12.65 24.42
N ARG A 208 7.59 11.42 24.12
CA ARG A 208 7.24 10.98 22.76
C ARG A 208 5.74 10.79 22.65
N ALA A 209 5.16 11.29 21.57
CA ALA A 209 3.77 11.00 21.26
C ALA A 209 3.58 9.52 20.89
N ILE A 210 2.43 8.94 21.20
CA ILE A 210 2.14 7.52 20.95
C ILE A 210 2.36 7.11 19.48
N PRO A 211 1.91 7.88 18.46
CA PRO A 211 2.16 7.50 17.07
C PRO A 211 3.66 7.41 16.74
N GLN A 212 4.49 8.25 17.36
CA GLN A 212 5.94 8.22 17.21
C GLN A 212 6.57 7.01 17.91
N ALA A 213 6.03 6.62 19.08
CA ALA A 213 6.47 5.41 19.77
C ALA A 213 6.19 4.17 18.90
N LEU A 214 4.96 4.01 18.41
CA LEU A 214 4.53 2.89 17.58
C LEU A 214 5.27 2.79 16.23
N SER A 215 5.66 3.93 15.63
CA SER A 215 6.44 3.92 14.40
C SER A 215 7.92 3.56 14.64
N SER A 216 8.46 3.86 15.84
CA SER A 216 9.86 3.62 16.17
C SER A 216 10.20 2.22 16.69
N GLU A 217 9.19 1.51 17.20
CA GLU A 217 9.33 0.16 17.74
C GLU A 217 9.31 -0.91 16.64
N ARG A 218 10.00 -2.03 16.91
CA ARG A 218 10.15 -3.14 15.94
C ARG A 218 9.58 -4.47 16.44
N TYR A 219 9.30 -4.59 17.72
CA TYR A 219 8.66 -5.76 18.32
C TYR A 219 7.39 -5.32 19.06
N PRO A 220 6.27 -6.04 18.95
CA PRO A 220 6.05 -7.30 18.20
C PRO A 220 6.16 -7.13 16.67
N PHE A 221 6.18 -8.25 15.94
CA PHE A 221 6.37 -8.28 14.47
C PHE A 221 5.29 -7.56 13.65
N SER A 222 4.21 -7.10 14.28
CA SER A 222 3.21 -6.19 13.68
C SER A 222 3.70 -4.75 13.55
N LEU A 223 4.72 -4.34 14.32
CA LEU A 223 5.34 -3.00 14.27
C LEU A 223 6.53 -3.00 13.28
N PRO A 224 6.92 -1.86 12.69
CA PRO A 224 6.47 -0.50 12.99
C PRO A 224 5.10 -0.17 12.40
N TYR A 225 4.34 0.65 13.12
CA TYR A 225 3.05 1.20 12.67
C TYR A 225 3.13 2.73 12.57
N ASN A 226 3.02 3.26 11.35
CA ASN A 226 2.98 4.69 11.10
C ASN A 226 1.54 5.12 10.76
N LEU A 227 0.91 5.84 11.70
CA LEU A 227 -0.47 6.31 11.58
C LEU A 227 -0.68 7.19 10.35
N HIS A 228 0.20 8.16 10.11
CA HIS A 228 0.02 9.17 9.07
C HIS A 228 0.18 8.58 7.67
N HIS A 229 1.17 7.71 7.49
CA HIS A 229 1.28 6.93 6.25
C HIS A 229 0.05 6.03 6.04
N HIS A 230 -0.45 5.38 7.10
CA HIS A 230 -1.64 4.55 6.99
C HIS A 230 -2.88 5.35 6.60
N GLN A 231 -3.03 6.58 7.11
CA GLN A 231 -4.08 7.51 6.67
C GLN A 231 -3.97 7.83 5.18
N CYS A 232 -2.76 8.03 4.64
CA CYS A 232 -2.58 8.20 3.20
C CYS A 232 -3.06 6.98 2.40
N LEU A 233 -2.70 5.77 2.84
CA LEU A 233 -3.14 4.53 2.18
C LEU A 233 -4.66 4.34 2.21
N LEU A 234 -5.30 4.68 3.34
CA LEU A 234 -6.76 4.59 3.47
C LEU A 234 -7.47 5.63 2.60
N GLY A 235 -6.97 6.88 2.58
CA GLY A 235 -7.58 7.95 1.80
C GLY A 235 -7.41 7.79 0.29
N LEU A 236 -6.33 7.14 -0.15
CA LEU A 236 -6.07 6.70 -1.52
C LEU A 236 -6.46 5.22 -1.75
N GLY A 237 -7.53 4.76 -1.09
CA GLY A 237 -8.01 3.38 -1.18
C GLY A 237 -8.47 2.94 -2.58
N ALA A 238 -9.25 1.86 -2.63
CA ALA A 238 -9.64 1.23 -3.89
C ALA A 238 -10.29 2.21 -4.89
N GLY A 239 -9.80 2.22 -6.13
CA GLY A 239 -10.30 3.07 -7.22
C GLY A 239 -9.62 4.44 -7.33
N LYS A 240 -8.78 4.83 -6.37
CA LYS A 240 -7.95 6.05 -6.42
C LYS A 240 -6.50 5.71 -6.78
N PRO A 241 -5.73 6.66 -7.34
CA PRO A 241 -4.31 6.44 -7.62
C PRO A 241 -3.52 6.20 -6.33
N ALA A 242 -2.55 5.27 -6.39
CA ALA A 242 -1.63 5.04 -5.27
C ALA A 242 -0.72 6.27 -5.03
N LEU A 243 -0.13 6.37 -3.85
CA LEU A 243 0.68 7.55 -3.48
C LEU A 243 1.81 7.83 -4.48
N GLY A 244 2.59 6.80 -4.85
CA GLY A 244 3.63 6.94 -5.87
C GLY A 244 3.11 7.13 -7.30
N GLU A 245 1.86 6.75 -7.58
CA GLU A 245 1.23 6.93 -8.89
C GLU A 245 0.89 8.40 -9.16
N LEU A 246 0.67 9.20 -8.10
CA LEU A 246 0.42 10.64 -8.22
C LEU A 246 1.51 11.33 -9.03
N ASN A 247 2.78 11.00 -8.75
CA ASN A 247 3.95 11.53 -9.44
C ASN A 247 3.92 11.25 -10.95
N TYR A 248 3.48 10.05 -11.34
CA TYR A 248 3.35 9.66 -12.74
C TYR A 248 2.21 10.40 -13.42
N ARG A 249 1.04 10.52 -12.76
CA ARG A 249 -0.11 11.25 -13.32
C ARG A 249 0.15 12.74 -13.53
N VAL A 250 0.92 13.36 -12.63
CA VAL A 250 1.21 14.80 -12.66
C VAL A 250 2.65 15.11 -13.10
N SER A 251 3.33 14.17 -13.75
CA SER A 251 4.67 14.42 -14.28
C SER A 251 4.61 15.46 -15.40
N LEU A 252 5.49 16.47 -15.35
CA LEU A 252 5.59 17.45 -16.43
C LEU A 252 6.06 16.80 -17.74
N GLN A 253 7.04 15.90 -17.63
CA GLN A 253 7.61 15.17 -18.76
C GLN A 253 6.91 13.83 -18.92
N LEU A 254 6.26 13.65 -20.06
CA LEU A 254 5.57 12.42 -20.43
C LEU A 254 6.45 11.51 -21.30
N PRO A 255 6.16 10.21 -21.41
CA PRO A 255 6.92 9.28 -22.27
C PRO A 255 7.08 9.70 -23.73
N PHE A 256 6.13 10.45 -24.30
CA PHE A 256 6.27 10.97 -25.66
C PHE A 256 7.15 12.22 -25.77
N SER A 257 7.56 12.83 -24.65
CA SER A 257 8.36 14.07 -24.61
C SER A 257 9.78 13.83 -25.10
N ARG A 258 10.41 14.86 -25.68
CA ARG A 258 11.73 14.71 -26.30
C ARG A 258 12.86 14.66 -25.27
N GLY A 259 13.80 13.74 -25.47
CA GLY A 259 15.05 13.60 -24.71
C GLY A 259 15.00 12.47 -23.67
N ASN A 260 16.11 12.27 -22.95
CA ASN A 260 16.22 11.31 -21.82
C ASN A 260 15.42 11.81 -20.60
N SER A 261 14.12 12.00 -20.79
CA SER A 261 13.21 12.57 -19.81
C SER A 261 12.85 11.51 -18.75
N THR A 262 12.89 11.92 -17.48
CA THR A 262 12.56 11.04 -16.35
C THR A 262 11.07 11.11 -16.07
N TYR A 263 10.27 10.35 -16.81
CA TYR A 263 8.84 10.18 -16.57
C TYR A 263 8.57 9.80 -15.10
N GLY A 264 7.65 10.51 -14.45
CA GLY A 264 7.37 10.38 -13.01
C GLY A 264 8.17 11.33 -12.12
N SER A 265 9.06 12.15 -12.69
CA SER A 265 9.71 13.24 -11.96
C SER A 265 8.77 14.44 -11.83
N VAL A 266 8.57 14.92 -10.59
CA VAL A 266 7.83 16.16 -10.28
C VAL A 266 8.72 17.00 -9.36
N THR A 267 8.54 16.88 -8.04
CA THR A 267 9.46 17.42 -7.03
C THR A 267 10.47 16.36 -6.57
N THR A 268 10.04 15.10 -6.49
CA THR A 268 10.89 13.95 -6.16
C THR A 268 11.33 13.19 -7.42
N SER A 269 12.34 12.34 -7.23
CA SER A 269 12.85 11.47 -8.27
C SER A 269 11.83 10.36 -8.61
N PRO A 270 11.85 9.82 -9.85
CA PRO A 270 11.00 8.67 -10.22
C PRO A 270 11.32 7.43 -9.35
N LEU A 271 12.55 7.31 -8.87
CA LEU A 271 12.97 6.24 -7.97
C LEU A 271 12.19 6.28 -6.64
N ASP A 272 12.06 7.45 -6.02
CA ASP A 272 11.26 7.62 -4.80
C ASP A 272 9.78 7.31 -5.05
N ALA A 273 9.24 7.75 -6.19
CA ALA A 273 7.86 7.47 -6.58
C ALA A 273 7.60 5.95 -6.70
N GLN A 274 8.49 5.21 -7.35
CA GLN A 274 8.40 3.75 -7.46
C GLN A 274 8.52 3.05 -6.11
N ILE A 275 9.34 3.56 -5.19
CA ILE A 275 9.41 3.04 -3.81
C ILE A 275 8.06 3.27 -3.11
N LEU A 276 7.44 4.44 -3.26
CA LEU A 276 6.14 4.76 -2.67
C LEU A 276 5.00 3.89 -3.22
N LEU A 277 5.10 3.38 -4.46
CA LEU A 277 4.14 2.41 -5.00
C LEU A 277 4.08 1.11 -4.18
N SER A 278 5.14 0.77 -3.42
CA SER A 278 5.13 -0.43 -2.54
C SER A 278 4.08 -0.31 -1.42
N GLY A 279 3.70 0.92 -1.05
CA GLY A 279 2.85 1.25 0.08
C GLY A 279 3.42 0.79 1.43
N LEU A 280 4.75 0.73 1.53
CA LEU A 280 5.47 0.54 2.78
C LEU A 280 5.73 1.89 3.45
N SER A 281 5.58 1.97 4.78
CA SER A 281 5.84 3.20 5.53
C SER A 281 7.34 3.56 5.54
N PRO A 282 7.69 4.83 5.80
CA PRO A 282 9.09 5.24 5.96
C PRO A 282 9.90 4.35 6.91
N GLU A 283 9.33 3.98 8.05
CA GLU A 283 9.98 3.13 9.06
C GLU A 283 10.09 1.67 8.62
N GLN A 284 9.11 1.16 7.87
CA GLN A 284 9.19 -0.16 7.24
C GLN A 284 10.32 -0.19 6.19
N GLN A 285 10.39 0.83 5.33
CA GLN A 285 11.47 0.96 4.34
C GLN A 285 12.84 1.06 5.02
N ASN A 286 12.97 1.90 6.07
CA ASN A 286 14.22 2.02 6.83
C ASN A 286 14.62 0.71 7.54
N LEU A 287 13.66 -0.10 8.00
CA LEU A 287 13.94 -1.42 8.56
C LEU A 287 14.49 -2.37 7.51
N LEU A 288 13.92 -2.35 6.30
CA LEU A 288 14.34 -3.21 5.19
C LEU A 288 15.66 -2.79 4.57
N LEU A 289 16.00 -1.50 4.58
CA LEU A 289 17.25 -0.96 4.03
C LEU A 289 18.38 -0.90 5.06
N ALA A 290 18.12 -1.23 6.32
CA ALA A 290 19.15 -1.26 7.36
C ALA A 290 20.28 -2.23 6.98
N PRO A 291 21.54 -1.97 7.39
CA PRO A 291 22.64 -2.92 7.18
C PRO A 291 22.31 -4.30 7.78
N ILE A 292 22.73 -5.36 7.09
CA ILE A 292 22.58 -6.73 7.60
C ILE A 292 23.34 -6.86 8.92
N ALA A 293 22.68 -7.43 9.91
CA ALA A 293 23.27 -7.60 11.23
C ALA A 293 24.30 -8.74 11.25
N SER A 294 25.40 -8.49 11.96
CA SER A 294 26.53 -9.41 12.08
C SER A 294 26.73 -9.86 13.53
N ILE A 295 27.64 -10.82 13.75
CA ILE A 295 28.04 -11.24 15.11
C ILE A 295 28.58 -10.06 15.92
N SER A 296 29.33 -9.15 15.28
CA SER A 296 29.86 -7.94 15.92
C SER A 296 28.83 -6.85 16.20
N LYS A 297 27.65 -6.88 15.55
CA LYS A 297 26.57 -5.89 15.69
C LYS A 297 25.21 -6.58 15.89
N SER A 298 25.03 -7.18 17.06
CA SER A 298 23.83 -7.98 17.39
C SER A 298 22.64 -7.16 17.92
N ASP A 299 22.85 -5.91 18.34
CA ASP A 299 21.79 -5.07 18.94
C ASP A 299 20.57 -4.84 18.03
N PRO A 300 20.70 -4.68 16.71
CA PRO A 300 19.55 -4.63 15.80
C PRO A 300 18.68 -5.89 15.88
N LEU A 301 19.26 -7.10 15.97
CA LEU A 301 18.47 -8.34 16.13
C LEU A 301 17.73 -8.36 17.47
N LYS A 302 18.38 -7.93 18.56
CA LYS A 302 17.76 -7.89 19.89
C LYS A 302 16.49 -7.04 19.86
N LYS A 303 16.57 -5.87 19.21
CA LYS A 303 15.42 -4.99 19.00
C LYS A 303 14.37 -5.60 18.06
N ASN A 304 14.78 -6.21 16.95
CA ASN A 304 13.86 -6.79 15.96
C ASN A 304 13.05 -7.98 16.50
N TYR A 305 13.66 -8.81 17.34
CA TYR A 305 13.04 -10.01 17.93
C TYR A 305 12.52 -9.81 19.36
N GLY A 306 12.76 -8.65 19.98
CA GLY A 306 12.34 -8.37 21.35
C GLY A 306 12.99 -9.29 22.39
N THR A 307 14.29 -9.59 22.23
CA THR A 307 15.03 -10.50 23.13
C THR A 307 16.33 -9.89 23.63
N ARG A 308 16.70 -10.20 24.88
CA ARG A 308 18.03 -9.87 25.44
C ARG A 308 19.10 -10.87 25.00
N ASN A 309 18.72 -12.13 24.80
CA ASN A 309 19.62 -13.20 24.39
C ASN A 309 19.24 -13.73 23.00
N ILE A 310 20.11 -13.50 22.01
CA ILE A 310 19.91 -13.92 20.61
C ILE A 310 20.18 -15.41 20.41
N THR A 311 21.01 -16.05 21.25
CA THR A 311 21.35 -17.47 21.05
C THR A 311 20.12 -18.37 21.15
N ASN A 312 19.11 -17.96 21.92
CA ASN A 312 17.84 -18.66 22.04
C ASN A 312 17.06 -18.73 20.71
N LEU A 313 17.34 -17.87 19.73
CA LEU A 313 16.71 -17.94 18.40
C LEU A 313 17.05 -19.24 17.66
N GLY A 314 18.13 -19.94 18.04
CA GLY A 314 18.44 -21.27 17.53
C GLY A 314 17.42 -22.34 17.92
N GLN A 315 16.63 -22.11 18.97
CA GLN A 315 15.56 -23.02 19.40
C GLN A 315 14.26 -22.69 18.65
N LEU A 316 13.63 -23.72 18.06
CA LEU A 316 12.45 -23.51 17.21
C LEU A 316 11.26 -22.92 17.99
N GLU A 317 10.97 -23.43 19.19
CA GLU A 317 9.84 -22.93 19.99
C GLU A 317 10.02 -21.47 20.40
N PHE A 318 11.24 -21.07 20.80
CA PHE A 318 11.52 -19.67 21.13
C PHE A 318 11.39 -18.77 19.89
N PHE A 319 11.88 -19.22 18.73
CA PHE A 319 11.70 -18.49 17.48
C PHE A 319 10.23 -18.31 17.10
N LYS A 320 9.41 -19.37 17.25
CA LYS A 320 7.97 -19.33 17.01
C LYS A 320 7.26 -18.35 17.94
N GLU A 321 7.60 -18.35 19.23
CA GLU A 321 7.05 -17.41 20.21
C GLU A 321 7.34 -15.95 19.84
N ARG A 322 8.57 -15.64 19.39
CA ARG A 322 8.95 -14.26 19.02
C ARG A 322 8.36 -13.79 17.70
N THR A 323 8.18 -14.70 16.74
CA THR A 323 7.68 -14.37 15.40
C THR A 323 6.17 -14.50 15.26
N GLY A 324 5.53 -15.31 16.11
CA GLY A 324 4.13 -15.71 16.00
C GLY A 324 3.86 -16.68 14.85
N LEU A 325 4.86 -17.45 14.41
CA LEU A 325 4.71 -18.45 13.34
C LEU A 325 4.39 -19.83 13.90
N THR A 326 3.61 -20.59 13.13
CA THR A 326 3.40 -22.03 13.36
C THR A 326 4.54 -22.85 12.76
N THR A 327 4.72 -24.11 13.18
CA THR A 327 5.78 -24.98 12.63
C THR A 327 5.67 -25.13 11.10
N GLY A 328 4.46 -25.34 10.57
CA GLY A 328 4.26 -25.44 9.12
C GLY A 328 4.59 -24.15 8.37
N GLN A 329 4.38 -22.97 8.97
CA GLN A 329 4.80 -21.70 8.39
C GLN A 329 6.33 -21.51 8.43
N VAL A 330 7.02 -22.05 9.45
CA VAL A 330 8.49 -22.05 9.47
C VAL A 330 9.03 -23.02 8.40
N GLU A 331 8.45 -24.20 8.24
CA GLU A 331 8.80 -25.12 7.15
C GLU A 331 8.58 -24.47 5.77
N GLN A 332 7.47 -23.74 5.59
CA GLN A 332 7.22 -22.97 4.38
C GLN A 332 8.26 -21.87 4.16
N LEU A 333 8.67 -21.16 5.23
CA LEU A 333 9.69 -20.12 5.19
C LEU A 333 11.06 -20.65 4.75
N LEU A 334 11.37 -21.90 5.09
CA LEU A 334 12.64 -22.55 4.78
C LEU A 334 12.57 -23.45 3.53
N ALA A 335 11.43 -23.50 2.84
CA ALA A 335 11.16 -24.44 1.74
C ALA A 335 11.50 -25.91 2.11
N GLN A 336 10.98 -26.38 3.25
CA GLN A 336 11.26 -27.70 3.83
C GLN A 336 10.01 -28.55 4.02
N GLY A 337 10.22 -29.85 4.25
CA GLY A 337 9.14 -30.82 4.47
C GLY A 337 8.21 -30.88 3.25
N SER A 338 6.92 -30.60 3.47
CA SER A 338 5.91 -30.56 2.39
C SER A 338 6.14 -29.41 1.39
N TYR A 339 6.97 -28.42 1.73
CA TYR A 339 7.31 -27.29 0.87
C TYR A 339 8.67 -27.44 0.17
N THR A 340 9.25 -28.64 0.16
CA THR A 340 10.52 -28.88 -0.54
C THR A 340 10.37 -28.56 -2.04
N PRO A 341 11.28 -27.78 -2.64
CA PRO A 341 11.20 -27.41 -4.06
C PRO A 341 11.27 -28.63 -4.97
N ARG A 342 10.45 -28.63 -6.03
CA ARG A 342 10.46 -29.64 -7.08
C ARG A 342 10.82 -28.96 -8.41
N SER A 343 11.91 -29.41 -9.02
CA SER A 343 12.37 -28.92 -10.32
C SER A 343 11.60 -29.57 -11.47
N SER A 344 11.41 -28.81 -12.55
CA SER A 344 10.97 -29.38 -13.83
C SER A 344 12.04 -30.31 -14.39
N ILE A 345 11.60 -31.44 -14.94
CA ILE A 345 12.47 -32.41 -15.65
C ILE A 345 12.67 -31.97 -17.11
N ASN A 346 11.82 -31.08 -17.62
CA ASN A 346 11.75 -30.68 -19.03
C ASN A 346 12.20 -29.22 -19.23
N SER A 347 13.03 -28.69 -18.35
CA SER A 347 13.56 -27.33 -18.42
C SER A 347 15.06 -27.32 -18.64
N PRO A 348 15.64 -26.19 -19.12
CA PRO A 348 17.07 -25.97 -18.99
C PRO A 348 17.50 -25.98 -17.52
N ASP A 349 18.78 -26.26 -17.28
CA ASP A 349 19.33 -26.27 -15.93
C ASP A 349 19.12 -24.93 -15.23
N ALA A 350 18.63 -25.01 -13.98
CA ALA A 350 18.52 -23.86 -13.11
C ALA A 350 19.91 -23.30 -12.82
N ARG A 351 20.07 -21.98 -12.95
CA ARG A 351 21.26 -21.28 -12.42
C ARG A 351 21.22 -21.13 -10.89
N GLN A 352 20.18 -21.64 -10.24
CA GLN A 352 19.95 -21.51 -8.80
C GLN A 352 19.71 -22.86 -8.15
N THR A 353 20.19 -22.97 -6.92
CA THR A 353 19.79 -23.99 -5.97
C THR A 353 19.07 -23.29 -4.81
N GLY A 354 18.01 -23.92 -4.27
CA GLY A 354 17.34 -23.41 -3.06
C GLY A 354 16.12 -22.50 -3.28
N TYR A 355 15.36 -22.69 -4.37
CA TYR A 355 14.08 -22.00 -4.60
C TYR A 355 13.22 -21.92 -3.33
N GLY A 356 12.63 -20.76 -3.08
CA GLY A 356 11.71 -20.52 -1.97
C GLY A 356 12.38 -20.14 -0.65
N ALA A 357 13.71 -20.28 -0.53
CA ALA A 357 14.48 -19.81 0.62
C ALA A 357 15.85 -19.21 0.22
N SER A 358 16.04 -18.85 -1.05
CA SER A 358 17.32 -18.33 -1.57
C SER A 358 17.72 -17.03 -0.87
N TYR A 359 16.78 -16.11 -0.64
CA TYR A 359 17.02 -14.83 0.02
C TYR A 359 17.51 -15.01 1.45
N ILE A 360 16.91 -15.93 2.21
CA ILE A 360 17.23 -16.17 3.62
C ILE A 360 18.64 -16.76 3.75
N ASN A 361 18.97 -17.74 2.89
CA ASN A 361 20.26 -18.40 2.94
C ASN A 361 21.42 -17.51 2.49
N GLY A 362 21.13 -16.48 1.68
CA GLY A 362 22.13 -15.55 1.16
C GLY A 362 23.05 -16.20 0.13
N PRO A 363 24.12 -15.49 -0.29
CA PRO A 363 25.04 -15.98 -1.33
C PRO A 363 25.93 -17.15 -0.89
N GLU A 364 26.10 -17.38 0.42
CA GLU A 364 26.92 -18.49 0.95
C GLU A 364 26.14 -19.83 0.91
N GLN A 365 26.32 -20.59 -0.17
CA GLN A 365 25.55 -21.82 -0.47
C GLN A 365 26.14 -23.13 0.09
N THR A 366 27.08 -23.11 1.05
CA THR A 366 27.70 -24.38 1.52
C THR A 366 26.72 -25.26 2.31
N SER A 367 25.75 -24.69 3.04
CA SER A 367 24.69 -25.44 3.74
C SER A 367 23.43 -24.58 3.97
N VAL A 368 22.25 -25.15 3.76
CA VAL A 368 20.95 -24.47 3.89
C VAL A 368 20.48 -24.43 5.35
N LEU A 369 19.83 -23.34 5.77
CA LEU A 369 19.17 -23.21 7.07
C LEU A 369 18.04 -24.23 7.17
N SER A 370 18.10 -25.13 8.14
CA SER A 370 17.10 -26.20 8.28
C SER A 370 16.72 -26.49 9.72
N ILE A 371 15.59 -27.18 9.90
CA ILE A 371 15.14 -27.65 11.20
C ILE A 371 15.59 -29.10 11.37
N ALA A 372 16.24 -29.39 12.49
CA ALA A 372 16.59 -30.74 12.89
C ALA A 372 16.11 -31.02 14.32
N THR A 373 15.83 -32.29 14.61
CA THR A 373 15.52 -32.74 15.96
C THR A 373 16.82 -33.15 16.66
N GLN A 374 17.19 -32.45 17.72
CA GLN A 374 18.33 -32.77 18.58
C GLN A 374 17.80 -33.17 19.96
N GLY A 375 17.84 -34.48 20.25
CA GLY A 375 17.23 -35.05 21.46
C GLY A 375 15.71 -34.87 21.44
N GLU A 376 15.16 -34.24 22.49
CA GLU A 376 13.72 -33.93 22.60
C GLU A 376 13.35 -32.56 22.01
N THR A 377 14.32 -31.79 21.48
CA THR A 377 14.10 -30.41 21.04
C THR A 377 14.36 -30.21 19.56
N GLN A 378 13.52 -29.37 18.92
CA GLN A 378 13.74 -28.94 17.54
C GLN A 378 14.56 -27.64 17.50
N VAL A 379 15.62 -27.65 16.71
CA VAL A 379 16.58 -26.54 16.60
C VAL A 379 16.92 -26.25 15.14
N PHE A 380 17.36 -25.02 14.88
CA PHE A 380 17.87 -24.64 13.57
C PHE A 380 19.32 -25.09 13.40
N THR A 381 19.62 -25.82 12.33
CA THR A 381 20.97 -26.13 11.86
C THR A 381 21.45 -25.09 10.86
N HIS A 382 22.75 -24.79 10.87
CA HIS A 382 23.36 -23.76 10.00
C HIS A 382 22.72 -22.37 10.13
N HIS A 383 22.26 -22.01 11.34
CA HIS A 383 21.75 -20.67 11.63
C HIS A 383 22.88 -19.66 11.79
N SER A 384 22.60 -18.41 11.45
CA SER A 384 23.51 -17.28 11.65
C SER A 384 22.71 -16.02 11.96
N HIS A 385 23.37 -14.98 12.52
CA HIS A 385 22.70 -13.70 12.76
C HIS A 385 22.21 -13.05 11.45
N GLU A 386 22.97 -13.19 10.35
CA GLU A 386 22.54 -12.72 9.03
C GLU A 386 21.28 -13.44 8.58
N ARG A 387 21.22 -14.77 8.70
CA ARG A 387 20.05 -15.57 8.29
C ARG A 387 18.82 -15.21 9.11
N PHE A 388 18.96 -14.99 10.41
CA PHE A 388 17.85 -14.50 11.24
C PHE A 388 17.45 -13.05 10.91
N ASP A 389 18.37 -12.19 10.50
CA ASP A 389 18.02 -10.84 10.04
C ASP A 389 17.29 -10.87 8.68
N ARG A 390 17.73 -11.71 7.73
CA ARG A 390 17.02 -11.94 6.47
C ARG A 390 15.65 -12.56 6.72
N ALA A 391 15.56 -13.55 7.62
CA ALA A 391 14.29 -14.18 8.00
C ALA A 391 13.29 -13.16 8.56
N GLN A 392 13.70 -12.25 9.45
CA GLN A 392 12.75 -11.25 9.98
C GLN A 392 12.26 -10.28 8.89
N ARG A 393 13.12 -9.89 7.93
CA ARG A 393 12.71 -9.07 6.78
C ARG A 393 11.73 -9.81 5.89
N MET A 394 12.00 -11.08 5.59
CA MET A 394 11.12 -11.94 4.78
C MET A 394 9.74 -12.13 5.44
N ILE A 395 9.70 -12.45 6.73
CA ILE A 395 8.45 -12.61 7.50
C ILE A 395 7.62 -11.33 7.45
N ARG A 396 8.26 -10.17 7.63
CA ARG A 396 7.58 -8.87 7.61
C ARG A 396 7.08 -8.53 6.21
N LEU A 397 7.90 -8.67 5.19
CA LEU A 397 7.51 -8.42 3.80
C LEU A 397 6.36 -9.33 3.38
N HIS A 398 6.41 -10.62 3.72
CA HIS A 398 5.31 -11.56 3.48
C HIS A 398 4.00 -11.05 4.10
N ARG A 399 4.04 -10.61 5.37
CA ARG A 399 2.85 -10.07 6.07
C ARG A 399 2.36 -8.73 5.52
N TRP A 400 3.26 -7.84 5.13
CA TRP A 400 2.90 -6.50 4.65
C TRP A 400 2.38 -6.51 3.21
N THR A 401 2.91 -7.40 2.37
CA THR A 401 2.56 -7.49 0.94
C THR A 401 1.49 -8.54 0.65
N GLY A 402 1.33 -9.54 1.53
CA GLY A 402 0.46 -10.69 1.30
C GLY A 402 0.98 -11.67 0.24
N ILE A 403 2.19 -11.47 -0.29
CA ILE A 403 2.79 -12.34 -1.33
C ILE A 403 3.26 -13.64 -0.67
N PRO A 404 2.94 -14.84 -1.21
CA PRO A 404 3.43 -16.11 -0.70
C PRO A 404 4.96 -16.17 -0.62
N VAL A 405 5.49 -16.82 0.43
CA VAL A 405 6.93 -16.72 0.76
C VAL A 405 7.84 -17.14 -0.39
N ALA A 406 7.55 -18.25 -1.07
CA ALA A 406 8.39 -18.73 -2.17
C ALA A 406 8.38 -17.81 -3.41
N GLU A 407 7.24 -17.17 -3.67
CA GLU A 407 7.09 -16.21 -4.77
C GLU A 407 7.77 -14.89 -4.45
N LEU A 408 7.67 -14.45 -3.19
CA LEU A 408 8.37 -13.27 -2.68
C LEU A 408 9.89 -13.47 -2.68
N ASP A 409 10.36 -14.67 -2.32
CA ASP A 409 11.77 -15.07 -2.44
C ASP A 409 12.27 -14.92 -3.88
N THR A 410 11.54 -15.51 -4.83
CA THR A 410 11.87 -15.40 -6.26
C THR A 410 11.88 -13.94 -6.74
N LEU A 411 10.89 -13.14 -6.32
CA LEU A 411 10.80 -11.73 -6.69
C LEU A 411 11.98 -10.90 -6.17
N ILE A 412 12.36 -11.06 -4.90
CA ILE A 412 13.49 -10.35 -4.30
C ILE A 412 14.80 -10.79 -4.95
N VAL A 413 15.00 -12.09 -5.13
CA VAL A 413 16.25 -12.65 -5.66
C VAL A 413 16.43 -12.29 -7.13
N ASN A 414 15.37 -12.28 -7.94
CA ASN A 414 15.47 -11.84 -9.33
C ASN A 414 15.76 -10.34 -9.46
N ALA A 415 15.22 -9.50 -8.57
CA ALA A 415 15.57 -8.08 -8.53
C ALA A 415 17.06 -7.89 -8.19
N GLN A 416 17.52 -8.57 -7.14
CA GLN A 416 18.91 -8.58 -6.69
C GLN A 416 19.88 -8.98 -7.82
N ARG A 417 19.57 -10.05 -8.53
CA ARG A 417 20.40 -10.56 -9.64
C ARG A 417 20.37 -9.67 -10.87
N SER A 418 19.21 -9.11 -11.19
CA SER A 418 19.06 -8.18 -12.30
C SER A 418 19.95 -6.94 -12.12
N GLU A 419 20.11 -6.48 -10.87
CA GLU A 419 21.06 -5.42 -10.53
C GLU A 419 22.52 -5.91 -10.39
N GLY A 420 22.71 -7.16 -9.96
CA GLY A 420 24.02 -7.73 -9.63
C GLY A 420 24.44 -7.49 -8.16
N THR A 421 23.49 -7.55 -7.24
CA THR A 421 23.72 -7.37 -5.79
C THR A 421 23.11 -8.53 -4.98
N ASP A 422 23.59 -8.77 -3.75
CA ASP A 422 23.11 -9.85 -2.88
C ASP A 422 22.33 -9.36 -1.63
N THR A 423 22.00 -8.06 -1.61
CA THR A 423 21.40 -7.38 -0.46
C THR A 423 20.11 -6.67 -0.83
N LEU A 424 19.17 -6.58 0.11
CA LEU A 424 17.93 -5.84 -0.10
C LEU A 424 18.24 -4.35 -0.12
N ASN A 425 17.88 -3.66 -1.20
CA ASN A 425 18.20 -2.26 -1.43
C ASN A 425 16.99 -1.47 -1.98
N ALA A 426 17.24 -0.22 -2.39
CA ALA A 426 16.21 0.65 -2.96
C ALA A 426 15.53 0.05 -4.20
N ASN A 427 16.28 -0.62 -5.07
CA ASN A 427 15.73 -1.27 -6.24
C ASN A 427 14.80 -2.43 -5.90
N THR A 428 15.08 -3.20 -4.85
CA THR A 428 14.12 -4.22 -4.37
C THR A 428 12.79 -3.58 -3.97
N LEU A 429 12.82 -2.39 -3.35
CA LEU A 429 11.60 -1.66 -3.00
C LEU A 429 10.88 -1.09 -4.23
N ARG A 430 11.61 -0.56 -5.21
CA ARG A 430 11.04 -0.13 -6.52
C ARG A 430 10.36 -1.30 -7.21
N THR A 431 11.00 -2.46 -7.25
CA THR A 431 10.46 -3.69 -7.80
C THR A 431 9.15 -4.07 -7.13
N LEU A 432 9.09 -4.09 -5.79
CA LEU A 432 7.86 -4.38 -5.05
C LEU A 432 6.76 -3.35 -5.34
N GLY A 433 7.11 -2.09 -5.53
CA GLY A 433 6.17 -1.03 -5.88
C GLY A 433 5.59 -1.15 -7.28
N VAL A 434 6.43 -1.30 -8.30
CA VAL A 434 5.98 -1.48 -9.69
C VAL A 434 5.22 -2.80 -9.85
N TYR A 435 5.65 -3.87 -9.17
CA TYR A 435 4.88 -5.11 -9.08
C TYR A 435 3.47 -4.86 -8.55
N ARG A 436 3.35 -4.18 -7.40
CA ARG A 436 2.05 -3.91 -6.78
C ARG A 436 1.15 -3.08 -7.70
N TYR A 437 1.71 -2.07 -8.36
CA TYR A 437 1.01 -1.24 -9.33
C TYR A 437 0.46 -2.06 -10.51
N LEU A 438 1.31 -2.88 -11.15
CA LEU A 438 0.89 -3.69 -12.30
C LEU A 438 0.01 -4.88 -11.90
N ASN A 439 0.16 -5.44 -10.71
CA ASN A 439 -0.72 -6.48 -10.20
C ASN A 439 -2.15 -5.93 -10.03
N GLN A 440 -2.30 -4.75 -9.45
CA GLN A 440 -3.61 -4.13 -9.28
C GLN A 440 -4.33 -3.84 -10.61
N ARG A 441 -3.59 -3.53 -11.68
CA ARG A 441 -4.16 -3.18 -13.01
C ARG A 441 -4.30 -4.36 -13.96
N HIS A 442 -3.33 -5.27 -13.97
CA HIS A 442 -3.21 -6.36 -14.95
C HIS A 442 -3.23 -7.77 -14.33
N GLY A 443 -3.27 -7.90 -13.00
CA GLY A 443 -3.29 -9.19 -12.32
C GLY A 443 -2.04 -10.05 -12.53
N ILE A 444 -0.88 -9.43 -12.81
CA ILE A 444 0.38 -10.17 -13.00
C ILE A 444 0.81 -10.84 -11.69
N ALA A 445 1.11 -12.15 -11.75
CA ALA A 445 1.56 -12.91 -10.58
C ALA A 445 3.01 -12.57 -10.19
N PRO A 446 3.43 -12.75 -8.93
CA PRO A 446 4.77 -12.35 -8.49
C PRO A 446 5.91 -13.06 -9.23
N GLU A 447 5.79 -14.37 -9.49
CA GLU A 447 6.81 -15.11 -10.28
C GLU A 447 6.84 -14.68 -11.76
N GLU A 448 5.69 -14.33 -12.34
CA GLU A 448 5.66 -13.81 -13.70
C GLU A 448 6.38 -12.45 -13.76
N PHE A 449 6.12 -11.56 -12.80
CA PHE A 449 6.78 -10.26 -12.72
C PHE A 449 8.28 -10.41 -12.39
N ALA A 450 8.66 -11.33 -11.51
CA ALA A 450 10.06 -11.65 -11.23
C ALA A 450 10.81 -12.11 -12.48
N SER A 451 10.15 -12.86 -13.37
CA SER A 451 10.70 -13.30 -14.65
C SER A 451 10.86 -12.15 -15.65
N LEU A 452 10.18 -11.01 -15.43
CA LEU A 452 10.43 -9.80 -16.21
C LEU A 452 11.77 -9.15 -15.88
N LEU A 453 12.37 -9.46 -14.72
CA LEU A 453 13.64 -8.90 -14.28
C LEU A 453 14.82 -9.83 -14.58
N HIS A 454 14.64 -11.13 -14.35
CA HIS A 454 15.70 -12.13 -14.54
C HIS A 454 15.12 -13.49 -14.96
N ASP A 455 15.61 -14.60 -14.40
CA ASP A 455 15.36 -15.96 -14.89
C ASP A 455 13.97 -16.41 -14.44
N MET A 456 13.25 -17.09 -15.34
CA MET A 456 12.00 -17.75 -14.99
C MET A 456 12.25 -18.91 -14.02
N PRO A 457 11.44 -19.06 -12.95
CA PRO A 457 11.58 -20.19 -12.04
C PRO A 457 11.21 -21.51 -12.73
N VAL A 458 12.14 -22.45 -12.65
CA VAL A 458 11.98 -23.86 -13.08
C VAL A 458 11.63 -24.79 -11.92
N ASP A 459 11.53 -24.23 -10.71
CA ASP A 459 11.16 -24.91 -9.47
C ASP A 459 9.84 -24.36 -8.91
N ALA A 460 9.16 -25.17 -8.11
CA ALA A 460 8.02 -24.73 -7.29
C ALA A 460 7.95 -25.51 -5.97
N CYS A 461 7.37 -24.88 -4.94
CA CYS A 461 7.15 -25.50 -3.63
C CYS A 461 5.72 -26.09 -3.52
N GLY A 462 5.59 -27.16 -2.73
CA GLY A 462 4.30 -27.80 -2.46
C GLY A 462 3.67 -28.37 -3.72
N ASP A 463 2.34 -28.28 -3.85
CA ASP A 463 1.59 -28.84 -4.99
C ASP A 463 1.60 -27.96 -6.25
N ARG A 464 2.24 -26.79 -6.20
CA ARG A 464 2.33 -25.89 -7.35
C ARG A 464 3.23 -26.49 -8.43
N MET A 465 2.91 -26.18 -9.69
CA MET A 465 3.79 -26.46 -10.82
C MET A 465 4.76 -25.28 -11.03
N PRO A 466 6.02 -25.52 -11.42
CA PRO A 466 6.95 -24.45 -11.81
C PRO A 466 6.38 -23.53 -12.89
N LEU A 467 6.75 -22.25 -12.88
CA LEU A 467 6.27 -21.31 -13.91
C LEU A 467 6.68 -21.76 -15.31
N PHE A 468 7.89 -22.31 -15.46
CA PHE A 468 8.34 -22.89 -16.72
C PHE A 468 7.37 -23.95 -17.26
N ASP A 469 6.90 -24.85 -16.40
CA ASP A 469 5.98 -25.91 -16.81
C ASP A 469 4.58 -25.37 -17.11
N GLN A 470 4.13 -24.36 -16.36
CA GLN A 470 2.85 -23.69 -16.60
C GLN A 470 2.81 -23.02 -17.98
N VAL A 471 3.95 -22.53 -18.47
CA VAL A 471 4.05 -21.84 -19.76
C VAL A 471 4.30 -22.84 -20.89
N PHE A 472 5.34 -23.66 -20.79
CA PHE A 472 5.81 -24.46 -21.92
C PHE A 472 5.33 -25.92 -21.89
N ASN A 473 5.06 -26.50 -20.72
CA ASN A 473 4.71 -27.91 -20.58
C ASN A 473 3.22 -28.16 -20.26
N ARG A 474 2.37 -27.13 -20.28
CA ARG A 474 0.96 -27.22 -19.86
C ARG A 474 0.15 -28.24 -20.65
N THR A 475 0.28 -28.23 -21.97
CA THR A 475 -0.53 -29.07 -22.88
C THR A 475 0.23 -30.27 -23.40
N ARG A 476 1.57 -30.32 -23.20
CA ARG A 476 2.48 -31.36 -23.73
C ARG A 476 2.23 -31.72 -25.20
N LEU A 477 1.79 -30.74 -26.01
CA LEU A 477 1.48 -30.93 -27.42
C LEU A 477 2.73 -31.28 -28.25
N LEU A 478 3.88 -30.78 -27.81
CA LEU A 478 5.18 -31.01 -28.40
C LEU A 478 6.11 -31.61 -27.35
N GLU A 479 6.98 -32.52 -27.78
CA GLU A 479 8.03 -33.07 -26.94
C GLU A 479 9.03 -31.97 -26.56
N SER A 480 9.42 -31.96 -25.28
CA SER A 480 10.44 -31.02 -24.79
C SER A 480 11.75 -31.22 -25.56
N PRO A 481 12.41 -30.14 -25.99
CA PRO A 481 13.72 -30.24 -26.59
C PRO A 481 14.74 -30.75 -25.56
N VAL A 482 15.82 -31.35 -26.06
CA VAL A 482 16.98 -31.71 -25.23
C VAL A 482 17.75 -30.43 -24.91
N TRP A 483 17.74 -30.02 -23.64
CA TRP A 483 18.38 -28.80 -23.17
C TRP A 483 19.90 -28.95 -22.96
N GLU A 484 20.44 -30.18 -22.98
CA GLU A 484 21.83 -30.53 -22.69
C GLU A 484 22.86 -30.17 -23.80
N LEU A 485 22.51 -29.31 -24.78
CA LEU A 485 23.41 -28.87 -25.87
C LEU A 485 23.80 -27.39 -25.70
N PRO A 486 24.84 -27.03 -24.91
CA PRO A 486 25.07 -25.65 -24.48
C PRO A 486 25.74 -24.74 -25.52
N GLN A 487 25.88 -25.18 -26.78
CA GLN A 487 26.76 -24.54 -27.77
C GLN A 487 26.15 -24.38 -29.17
N SER A 488 24.97 -24.96 -29.46
CA SER A 488 24.29 -24.72 -30.75
C SER A 488 23.44 -23.44 -30.70
N PRO A 489 23.44 -22.62 -31.76
CA PRO A 489 22.57 -21.45 -31.83
C PRO A 489 21.10 -21.88 -31.88
N LEU A 490 20.25 -21.20 -31.10
CA LEU A 490 18.81 -21.48 -31.02
C LEU A 490 18.13 -21.46 -32.41
N THR A 491 18.62 -20.62 -33.32
CA THR A 491 18.12 -20.47 -34.69
C THR A 491 18.28 -21.71 -35.56
N ALA A 492 19.15 -22.66 -35.20
CA ALA A 492 19.29 -23.92 -35.93
C ALA A 492 18.23 -24.97 -35.56
N GLY A 493 17.56 -24.84 -34.40
CA GLY A 493 16.64 -25.84 -33.86
C GLY A 493 15.16 -25.56 -34.15
N ARG A 494 14.65 -25.97 -35.32
CA ARG A 494 13.21 -25.81 -35.67
C ARG A 494 12.25 -26.42 -34.65
N GLN A 495 12.62 -27.56 -34.04
CA GLN A 495 11.81 -28.21 -33.01
C GLN A 495 11.72 -27.35 -31.74
N THR A 496 12.85 -26.82 -31.27
CA THR A 496 12.90 -25.92 -30.11
C THR A 496 12.09 -24.65 -30.35
N LEU A 497 12.22 -24.04 -31.53
CA LEU A 497 11.42 -22.86 -31.87
C LEU A 497 9.92 -23.18 -31.92
N SER A 498 9.53 -24.36 -32.39
CA SER A 498 8.13 -24.81 -32.39
C SER A 498 7.60 -25.06 -30.97
N TYR A 499 8.43 -25.62 -30.09
CA TYR A 499 8.10 -25.80 -28.67
C TYR A 499 7.92 -24.45 -27.97
N LEU A 500 8.84 -23.51 -28.18
CA LEU A 500 8.76 -22.16 -27.60
C LEU A 500 7.57 -21.37 -28.16
N SER A 501 7.28 -21.51 -29.47
CA SER A 501 6.13 -20.87 -30.12
C SER A 501 4.81 -21.34 -29.51
N ALA A 502 4.67 -22.65 -29.28
CA ALA A 502 3.50 -23.25 -28.67
C ALA A 502 3.31 -22.80 -27.21
N GLY A 503 4.38 -22.76 -26.41
CA GLY A 503 4.30 -22.33 -25.01
C GLY A 503 4.02 -20.84 -24.83
N LEU A 504 4.60 -19.98 -25.68
CA LEU A 504 4.34 -18.54 -25.64
C LEU A 504 3.03 -18.14 -26.33
N GLY A 505 2.43 -19.04 -27.11
CA GLY A 505 1.24 -18.75 -27.92
C GLY A 505 1.53 -17.79 -29.08
N LEU A 506 2.74 -17.83 -29.63
CA LEU A 506 3.20 -16.91 -30.67
C LEU A 506 3.42 -17.66 -31.99
N PRO A 507 2.98 -17.12 -33.14
CA PRO A 507 3.33 -17.71 -34.43
C PRO A 507 4.82 -17.58 -34.75
N MET A 508 5.35 -18.53 -35.52
CA MET A 508 6.74 -18.52 -35.99
C MET A 508 6.90 -17.62 -37.23
N THR A 509 6.60 -16.33 -37.08
CA THR A 509 6.70 -15.29 -38.13
C THR A 509 7.77 -14.27 -37.81
N GLN A 510 8.21 -13.52 -38.84
CA GLN A 510 9.22 -12.46 -38.71
C GLN A 510 8.80 -11.35 -37.73
N ASP A 511 7.50 -11.12 -37.60
CA ASP A 511 6.92 -10.05 -36.77
C ASP A 511 6.46 -10.55 -35.39
N SER A 512 6.76 -11.82 -35.04
CA SER A 512 6.33 -12.44 -33.79
C SER A 512 7.49 -13.13 -33.07
N LEU A 513 7.53 -14.47 -32.97
CA LEU A 513 8.60 -15.16 -32.25
C LEU A 513 10.00 -14.84 -32.82
N LEU A 514 10.14 -14.81 -34.15
CA LEU A 514 11.44 -14.54 -34.78
C LEU A 514 11.90 -13.09 -34.59
N LEU A 515 10.98 -12.15 -34.33
CA LEU A 515 11.34 -10.79 -33.92
C LEU A 515 12.05 -10.81 -32.56
N PHE A 516 11.49 -11.51 -31.58
CA PHE A 516 12.08 -11.63 -30.25
C PHE A 516 13.42 -12.37 -30.27
N VAL A 517 13.56 -13.41 -31.09
CA VAL A 517 14.84 -14.11 -31.26
C VAL A 517 15.92 -13.15 -31.81
N ARG A 518 15.61 -12.35 -32.83
CA ARG A 518 16.54 -11.34 -33.38
C ARG A 518 16.90 -10.25 -32.38
N GLN A 519 15.94 -9.81 -31.56
CA GLN A 519 16.21 -8.85 -30.49
C GLN A 519 17.14 -9.46 -29.42
N SER A 520 16.87 -10.69 -29.00
CA SER A 520 17.74 -11.41 -28.07
C SER A 520 19.14 -11.60 -28.66
N GLU A 521 19.27 -11.92 -29.95
CA GLU A 521 20.57 -11.96 -30.66
C GLU A 521 21.34 -10.64 -30.56
N THR A 522 20.63 -9.53 -30.72
CA THR A 522 21.22 -8.19 -30.76
C THR A 522 21.69 -7.74 -29.37
N TYR A 523 20.89 -7.97 -28.33
CA TYR A 523 21.14 -7.36 -27.01
C TYR A 523 21.66 -8.33 -25.94
N LEU A 524 21.47 -9.65 -26.06
CA LEU A 524 22.03 -10.67 -25.15
C LEU A 524 23.25 -11.40 -25.74
N GLY A 525 23.52 -11.27 -27.04
CA GLY A 525 24.51 -12.05 -27.77
C GLY A 525 23.90 -13.30 -28.40
N SER A 526 24.72 -14.31 -28.75
CA SER A 526 24.22 -15.49 -29.45
C SER A 526 23.24 -16.31 -28.60
N PRO A 527 21.96 -16.47 -29.00
CA PRO A 527 20.95 -17.19 -28.22
C PRO A 527 21.28 -18.67 -28.20
N LYS A 528 21.32 -19.24 -26.99
CA LYS A 528 21.65 -20.64 -26.74
C LYS A 528 20.41 -21.41 -26.28
N HIS A 529 20.53 -22.72 -26.19
CA HIS A 529 19.52 -23.57 -25.54
C HIS A 529 19.62 -23.48 -24.01
N ASP A 530 19.52 -22.27 -23.45
CA ASP A 530 19.70 -22.00 -22.02
C ASP A 530 18.56 -21.19 -21.39
N LEU A 531 18.49 -21.21 -20.05
CA LEU A 531 17.44 -20.54 -19.28
C LEU A 531 17.36 -19.03 -19.51
N PRO A 532 18.47 -18.26 -19.61
CA PRO A 532 18.40 -16.82 -19.90
C PRO A 532 17.79 -16.50 -21.26
N THR A 533 18.11 -17.28 -22.30
CA THR A 533 17.52 -17.08 -23.63
C THR A 533 16.02 -17.30 -23.57
N VAL A 534 15.57 -18.40 -22.94
CA VAL A 534 14.13 -18.69 -22.78
C VAL A 534 13.43 -17.63 -21.91
N SER A 535 14.08 -17.18 -20.83
CA SER A 535 13.54 -16.14 -19.94
C SER A 535 13.43 -14.79 -20.64
N SER A 536 14.36 -14.45 -21.54
CA SER A 536 14.29 -13.25 -22.37
C SER A 536 13.12 -13.28 -23.35
N LEU A 537 12.90 -14.41 -24.02
CA LEU A 537 11.76 -14.58 -24.93
C LEU A 537 10.43 -14.52 -24.16
N TYR A 538 10.38 -15.17 -23.00
CA TYR A 538 9.21 -15.10 -22.12
C TYR A 538 8.94 -13.66 -21.65
N ARG A 539 9.95 -12.94 -21.18
CA ARG A 539 9.84 -11.55 -20.72
C ARG A 539 9.20 -10.67 -21.79
N GLN A 540 9.77 -10.66 -23.00
CA GLN A 540 9.26 -9.88 -24.12
C GLN A 540 7.81 -10.26 -24.46
N ALA A 541 7.51 -11.56 -24.56
CA ALA A 541 6.16 -12.05 -24.84
C ALA A 541 5.16 -11.72 -23.73
N ARG A 542 5.57 -11.83 -22.46
CA ARG A 542 4.70 -11.63 -21.31
C ARG A 542 4.36 -10.16 -21.11
N ILE A 543 5.32 -9.25 -21.35
CA ILE A 543 5.11 -7.79 -21.32
C ILE A 543 4.12 -7.40 -22.41
N ALA A 544 4.35 -7.82 -23.66
CA ALA A 544 3.43 -7.55 -24.77
C ALA A 544 2.00 -8.05 -24.45
N ARG A 545 1.88 -9.30 -23.97
CA ARG A 545 0.59 -9.89 -23.57
C ARG A 545 -0.08 -9.14 -22.41
N MET A 546 0.69 -8.70 -21.41
CA MET A 546 0.16 -7.95 -20.25
C MET A 546 -0.48 -6.63 -20.68
N LEU A 547 0.14 -5.94 -21.64
CA LEU A 547 -0.33 -4.67 -22.17
C LEU A 547 -1.41 -4.83 -23.26
N GLY A 548 -1.66 -6.05 -23.72
CA GLY A 548 -2.60 -6.35 -24.80
C GLY A 548 -2.07 -5.99 -26.19
N LEU A 549 -0.75 -6.05 -26.38
CA LEU A 549 -0.06 -5.74 -27.63
C LEU A 549 0.46 -7.01 -28.32
N SER A 550 0.57 -6.95 -29.64
CA SER A 550 1.36 -7.91 -30.42
C SER A 550 2.87 -7.72 -30.19
N PRO A 551 3.70 -8.73 -30.50
CA PRO A 551 5.16 -8.61 -30.40
C PRO A 551 5.74 -7.42 -31.16
N LEU A 552 5.22 -7.16 -32.36
CA LEU A 552 5.66 -6.05 -33.20
C LEU A 552 5.26 -4.71 -32.57
N GLU A 553 4.00 -4.54 -32.17
CA GLU A 553 3.52 -3.30 -31.54
C GLU A 553 4.30 -2.95 -30.28
N CYS A 554 4.55 -3.94 -29.41
CA CYS A 554 5.32 -3.73 -28.18
C CYS A 554 6.76 -3.29 -28.48
N THR A 555 7.39 -3.89 -29.50
CA THR A 555 8.77 -3.57 -29.88
C THR A 555 8.88 -2.18 -30.50
N GLU A 556 8.00 -1.86 -31.47
CA GLU A 556 8.03 -0.57 -32.14
C GLU A 556 7.64 0.57 -31.20
N LEU A 557 6.67 0.35 -30.29
CA LEU A 557 6.33 1.35 -29.29
C LEU A 557 7.49 1.59 -28.31
N ALA A 558 8.18 0.53 -27.86
CA ALA A 558 9.35 0.67 -27.00
C ALA A 558 10.48 1.46 -27.70
N ARG A 559 10.74 1.16 -28.98
CA ARG A 559 11.70 1.89 -29.81
C ARG A 559 11.30 3.35 -30.00
N LEU A 560 10.01 3.63 -30.18
CA LEU A 560 9.50 5.01 -30.32
C LEU A 560 9.71 5.83 -29.05
N LEU A 561 9.50 5.23 -27.88
CA LEU A 561 9.57 5.92 -26.58
C LEU A 561 11.00 6.17 -26.10
N GLY A 562 11.89 5.19 -26.25
CA GLY A 562 13.24 5.27 -25.69
C GLY A 562 14.31 4.55 -26.50
N GLY A 563 14.05 4.32 -27.80
CA GLY A 563 15.03 3.79 -28.74
C GLY A 563 15.51 2.38 -28.41
N ASP A 564 16.78 2.13 -28.73
CA ASP A 564 17.43 0.85 -28.50
C ASP A 564 17.62 0.53 -27.02
N ASP A 565 17.71 1.54 -26.15
CA ASP A 565 17.85 1.34 -24.70
C ASP A 565 16.59 0.68 -24.11
N PHE A 566 15.41 1.10 -24.54
CA PHE A 566 14.14 0.48 -24.14
C PHE A 566 14.02 -0.95 -24.68
N CYS A 567 14.38 -1.18 -25.94
CA CYS A 567 14.38 -2.52 -26.53
C CYS A 567 15.34 -3.46 -25.79
N LYS A 568 16.55 -2.96 -25.46
CA LYS A 568 17.54 -3.68 -24.67
C LYS A 568 17.04 -3.99 -23.26
N ALA A 569 16.34 -3.06 -22.61
CA ALA A 569 15.74 -3.31 -21.30
C ALA A 569 14.65 -4.39 -21.36
N LEU A 570 13.78 -4.38 -22.37
CA LEU A 570 12.77 -5.44 -22.59
C LEU A 570 13.39 -6.82 -22.80
N VAL A 571 14.57 -6.87 -23.40
CA VAL A 571 15.26 -8.14 -23.69
C VAL A 571 16.05 -8.63 -22.48
N THR A 572 16.73 -7.74 -21.76
CA THR A 572 17.64 -8.09 -20.65
C THR A 572 16.95 -8.14 -19.29
N GLY A 573 15.89 -7.36 -19.07
CA GLY A 573 15.24 -7.20 -17.77
C GLY A 573 16.10 -6.48 -16.73
N ARG A 574 17.16 -5.79 -17.15
CA ARG A 574 18.21 -5.29 -16.26
C ARG A 574 17.74 -4.12 -15.40
N LEU A 575 18.07 -4.16 -14.11
CA LEU A 575 17.99 -3.04 -13.18
C LEU A 575 19.32 -2.32 -13.14
N HIS A 576 19.31 -1.01 -13.34
CA HIS A 576 20.50 -0.19 -13.14
C HIS A 576 20.68 0.14 -11.66
N THR A 577 21.92 0.43 -11.25
CA THR A 577 22.18 0.90 -9.88
C THR A 577 21.41 2.20 -9.65
N SER A 578 20.98 2.45 -8.40
CA SER A 578 20.15 3.62 -8.06
C SER A 578 20.79 4.99 -8.35
N GLN A 579 22.07 5.03 -8.74
CA GLN A 579 22.81 6.24 -9.12
C GLN A 579 22.86 6.46 -10.64
N SER A 580 22.46 5.46 -11.43
CA SER A 580 22.39 5.58 -12.88
C SER A 580 21.28 6.55 -13.28
N LYS A 581 21.52 7.28 -14.36
CA LYS A 581 20.51 8.13 -15.02
C LYS A 581 19.85 7.43 -16.23
N GLU A 582 20.32 6.22 -16.55
CA GLU A 582 19.75 5.41 -17.63
C GLU A 582 18.44 4.78 -17.17
N ALA A 583 17.45 4.76 -18.05
CA ALA A 583 16.17 4.10 -17.79
C ALA A 583 16.38 2.59 -17.68
N ASP A 584 15.82 1.98 -16.65
CA ASP A 584 15.83 0.53 -16.49
C ASP A 584 14.49 -0.10 -16.86
N ILE A 585 14.39 -1.43 -16.73
CA ILE A 585 13.16 -2.16 -17.07
C ILE A 585 11.92 -1.63 -16.32
N LEU A 586 12.05 -1.14 -15.08
CA LEU A 586 10.91 -0.61 -14.33
C LEU A 586 10.41 0.69 -14.95
N ASP A 587 11.32 1.56 -15.37
CA ASP A 587 10.97 2.81 -16.05
C ASP A 587 10.31 2.55 -17.41
N VAL A 588 10.82 1.56 -18.16
CA VAL A 588 10.24 1.11 -19.43
C VAL A 588 8.83 0.57 -19.25
N LEU A 589 8.58 -0.23 -18.21
CA LEU A 589 7.25 -0.76 -17.90
C LEU A 589 6.27 0.37 -17.57
N MET A 590 6.68 1.36 -16.77
CA MET A 590 5.84 2.52 -16.45
C MET A 590 5.54 3.37 -17.68
N ALA A 591 6.53 3.59 -18.55
CA ALA A 591 6.37 4.37 -19.77
C ALA A 591 5.46 3.68 -20.81
N LEU A 592 5.65 2.38 -21.03
CA LEU A 592 4.81 1.59 -21.92
C LEU A 592 3.37 1.51 -21.43
N GLU A 593 3.15 1.28 -20.13
CA GLU A 593 1.80 1.22 -19.56
C GLU A 593 1.06 2.54 -19.78
N TRP A 594 1.71 3.67 -19.50
CA TRP A 594 1.13 4.98 -19.75
C TRP A 594 0.81 5.21 -21.24
N ALA A 595 1.74 4.88 -22.14
CA ALA A 595 1.55 5.13 -23.57
C ALA A 595 0.41 4.28 -24.14
N VAL A 596 0.33 3.01 -23.74
CA VAL A 596 -0.74 2.10 -24.14
C VAL A 596 -2.09 2.55 -23.57
N ASP A 597 -2.14 2.95 -22.30
CA ASP A 597 -3.37 3.45 -21.69
C ASP A 597 -3.87 4.72 -22.39
N TRP A 598 -2.98 5.67 -22.69
CA TRP A 598 -3.33 6.88 -23.43
C TRP A 598 -3.81 6.58 -24.86
N LEU A 599 -3.10 5.74 -25.61
CA LEU A 599 -3.51 5.35 -26.98
C LEU A 599 -4.88 4.67 -26.96
N ARG A 600 -5.11 3.77 -25.99
CA ARG A 600 -6.39 3.07 -25.81
C ARG A 600 -7.53 4.04 -25.49
N GLN A 601 -7.32 4.98 -24.57
CA GLN A 601 -8.32 5.99 -24.19
C GLN A 601 -8.73 6.87 -25.38
N ASN A 602 -7.80 7.15 -26.29
CA ASN A 602 -8.04 7.92 -27.51
C ASN A 602 -8.42 7.06 -28.73
N GLN A 603 -8.62 5.75 -28.56
CA GLN A 603 -8.98 4.79 -29.62
C GLN A 603 -7.98 4.77 -30.79
N LEU A 604 -6.70 4.97 -30.48
CA LEU A 604 -5.61 4.97 -31.45
C LEU A 604 -4.97 3.58 -31.54
N ASP A 605 -4.79 3.11 -32.77
CA ASP A 605 -4.05 1.89 -33.06
C ASP A 605 -2.54 2.12 -32.86
N VAL A 606 -1.91 1.24 -32.07
CA VAL A 606 -0.52 1.40 -31.64
C VAL A 606 0.44 1.30 -32.83
N LEU A 607 0.21 0.36 -33.74
CA LEU A 607 1.09 0.15 -34.88
C LEU A 607 0.97 1.29 -35.89
N GLN A 608 -0.25 1.76 -36.16
CA GLN A 608 -0.48 2.95 -36.98
C GLN A 608 0.20 4.17 -36.37
N TRP A 609 0.09 4.37 -35.05
CA TRP A 609 0.77 5.46 -34.35
C TRP A 609 2.29 5.40 -34.55
N CYS A 610 2.91 4.23 -34.36
CA CYS A 610 4.36 4.08 -34.54
C CYS A 610 4.80 4.37 -35.99
N ARG A 611 4.03 3.87 -36.99
CA ARG A 611 4.32 4.06 -38.42
C ARG A 611 4.35 5.52 -38.87
N LEU A 612 3.69 6.43 -38.14
CA LEU A 612 3.73 7.86 -38.44
C LEU A 612 5.14 8.45 -38.24
N PHE A 613 5.97 7.81 -37.40
CA PHE A 613 7.28 8.32 -36.98
C PHE A 613 8.46 7.47 -37.44
N ASP A 614 8.22 6.31 -38.07
CA ASP A 614 9.29 5.50 -38.67
C ASP A 614 10.05 6.31 -39.73
N GLU A 615 11.36 6.07 -39.90
CA GLU A 615 12.06 6.67 -41.04
C GLU A 615 11.51 6.10 -42.37
N PRO A 616 11.26 6.93 -43.39
CA PRO A 616 10.79 6.46 -44.69
C PRO A 616 11.89 5.62 -45.34
N GLY A 617 11.76 4.30 -45.29
CA GLY A 617 12.65 3.38 -46.00
C GLY A 617 12.74 3.72 -47.48
N THR A 618 13.96 3.69 -48.03
CA THR A 618 14.31 4.10 -49.40
C THR A 618 13.75 3.21 -50.52
N SER A 619 12.88 2.24 -50.22
CA SER A 619 12.51 1.15 -51.14
C SER A 619 11.07 0.64 -51.03
N LEU A 620 10.09 1.49 -50.69
CA LEU A 620 8.69 1.08 -50.76
C LEU A 620 8.20 1.09 -52.22
N PRO A 621 7.76 -0.06 -52.78
CA PRO A 621 7.13 -0.10 -54.09
C PRO A 621 5.80 0.67 -54.04
N LEU A 622 5.57 1.50 -55.03
CA LEU A 622 4.37 2.30 -55.15
C LEU A 622 3.17 1.40 -55.50
N ASN A 623 2.00 1.65 -54.92
CA ASN A 623 0.76 1.05 -55.41
C ASN A 623 0.52 1.51 -56.86
N GLN A 624 0.07 0.63 -57.75
CA GLN A 624 -0.24 0.96 -59.16
C GLN A 624 -1.08 2.23 -59.32
N LYS A 625 -2.06 2.46 -58.43
CA LYS A 625 -2.86 3.71 -58.42
C LYS A 625 -2.03 4.95 -58.10
N LEU A 626 -1.05 4.84 -57.20
CA LEU A 626 -0.14 5.93 -56.86
C LEU A 626 0.85 6.18 -58.01
N GLU A 627 1.33 5.12 -58.66
CA GLU A 627 2.21 5.22 -59.83
C GLU A 627 1.54 5.93 -61.01
N GLU A 628 0.31 5.54 -61.35
CA GLU A 628 -0.46 6.19 -62.42
C GLU A 628 -0.71 7.67 -62.12
N ARG A 629 -1.01 8.01 -60.86
CA ARG A 629 -1.24 9.40 -60.42
C ARG A 629 0.05 10.23 -60.44
N LEU A 630 1.16 9.68 -59.97
CA LEU A 630 2.46 10.32 -60.06
C LEU A 630 2.91 10.49 -61.52
N ALA A 631 2.61 9.53 -62.40
CA ALA A 631 2.90 9.64 -63.83
C ALA A 631 2.08 10.75 -64.51
N ARG A 632 0.80 10.91 -64.15
CA ARG A 632 -0.04 12.03 -64.62
C ARG A 632 0.52 13.38 -64.17
N LEU A 633 0.90 13.51 -62.90
CA LEU A 633 1.50 14.75 -62.39
C LEU A 633 2.84 15.09 -63.03
N ARG A 634 3.66 14.09 -63.38
CA ARG A 634 4.89 14.31 -64.17
C ARG A 634 4.59 14.88 -65.55
N ALA A 635 3.51 14.42 -66.20
CA ALA A 635 3.06 14.96 -67.47
C ALA A 635 2.53 16.40 -67.35
N ASP A 636 1.78 16.70 -66.28
CA ASP A 636 1.20 18.03 -66.02
C ASP A 636 2.25 19.07 -65.59
N ASN A 637 3.31 18.66 -64.88
CA ASN A 637 4.42 19.55 -64.52
C ASN A 637 5.16 20.10 -65.76
N ASN A 638 5.19 19.34 -66.87
CA ASN A 638 5.77 19.79 -68.13
C ASN A 638 4.91 20.88 -68.83
N ALA A 639 3.69 21.13 -68.35
CA ALA A 639 2.76 22.13 -68.87
C ALA A 639 2.82 23.51 -68.16
N ASN A 640 3.91 23.81 -67.42
CA ASN A 640 4.15 25.09 -66.72
C ASN A 640 3.14 25.45 -65.60
N GLN A 641 2.58 24.46 -64.90
CA GLN A 641 1.76 24.74 -63.71
C GLN A 641 2.61 25.04 -62.47
N ALA A 642 2.06 25.83 -61.54
CA ALA A 642 2.73 26.16 -60.29
C ALA A 642 2.93 24.90 -59.41
N PRO A 643 4.15 24.62 -58.88
CA PRO A 643 4.45 23.43 -58.08
C PRO A 643 3.52 23.20 -56.88
N GLN A 644 3.01 24.29 -56.29
CA GLN A 644 2.07 24.25 -55.16
C GLN A 644 0.73 23.61 -55.53
N ARG A 645 0.12 24.02 -56.65
CA ARG A 645 -1.17 23.46 -57.11
C ARG A 645 -1.09 21.97 -57.44
N LEU A 646 0.04 21.53 -57.98
CA LEU A 646 0.29 20.12 -58.29
C LEU A 646 0.30 19.27 -57.01
N ILE A 647 0.90 19.78 -55.92
CA ILE A 647 0.93 19.08 -54.64
C ILE A 647 -0.40 19.15 -53.91
N GLU A 648 -1.11 20.28 -53.98
CA GLU A 648 -2.47 20.39 -53.43
C GLU A 648 -3.39 19.36 -54.07
N THR A 649 -3.35 19.23 -55.40
CA THR A 649 -4.13 18.23 -56.12
C THR A 649 -3.70 16.81 -55.75
N LEU A 650 -2.39 16.55 -55.65
CA LEU A 650 -1.85 15.24 -55.25
C LEU A 650 -2.30 14.82 -53.84
N LEU A 651 -2.18 15.72 -52.86
CA LEU A 651 -2.49 15.41 -51.47
C LEU A 651 -3.99 15.32 -51.22
N HIS A 652 -4.79 16.13 -51.92
CA HIS A 652 -6.24 15.96 -51.93
C HIS A 652 -6.63 14.61 -52.54
N ASP A 653 -6.08 14.25 -53.69
CA ASP A 653 -6.43 13.00 -54.36
C ASP A 653 -6.00 11.76 -53.56
N ILE A 654 -4.81 11.78 -52.96
CA ILE A 654 -4.20 10.60 -52.30
C ILE A 654 -4.59 10.50 -50.83
N ALA A 655 -4.60 11.61 -50.11
CA ALA A 655 -4.73 11.67 -48.67
C ALA A 655 -5.90 12.57 -48.24
N ASP A 656 -6.90 12.81 -49.10
CA ASP A 656 -8.12 13.60 -48.85
C ASP A 656 -7.87 14.89 -48.05
N LEU A 657 -6.70 15.50 -48.25
CA LEU A 657 -6.24 16.61 -47.45
C LEU A 657 -6.71 17.90 -48.11
N PRO A 658 -7.45 18.79 -47.42
CA PRO A 658 -7.82 20.08 -47.98
C PRO A 658 -6.57 20.91 -48.30
N ALA A 659 -6.63 21.70 -49.37
CA ALA A 659 -5.51 22.53 -49.84
C ALA A 659 -4.92 23.43 -48.73
N GLU A 660 -5.75 23.82 -47.76
CA GLU A 660 -5.37 24.68 -46.63
C GLU A 660 -4.35 24.03 -45.68
N TYR A 661 -4.35 22.70 -45.55
CA TYR A 661 -3.41 21.96 -44.68
C TYR A 661 -2.10 21.60 -45.39
N VAL A 662 -2.02 21.76 -46.71
CA VAL A 662 -0.85 21.38 -47.51
C VAL A 662 0.37 22.21 -47.13
N LEU A 663 0.20 23.52 -46.94
CA LEU A 663 1.26 24.41 -46.49
C LEU A 663 1.83 23.93 -45.13
N CYS A 664 0.94 23.64 -44.19
CA CYS A 664 1.29 23.13 -42.88
C CYS A 664 2.01 21.76 -42.96
N ALA A 665 1.54 20.85 -43.80
CA ALA A 665 2.16 19.53 -43.95
C ALA A 665 3.58 19.63 -44.53
N THR A 666 3.79 20.49 -45.53
CA THR A 666 5.11 20.72 -46.11
C THR A 666 6.08 21.40 -45.13
N GLN A 667 5.60 22.36 -44.35
CA GLN A 667 6.38 23.02 -43.29
C GLN A 667 6.80 22.04 -42.18
N MET A 668 5.90 21.16 -41.70
CA MET A 668 6.26 20.15 -40.69
C MET A 668 7.23 19.10 -41.23
N ALA A 669 7.18 18.81 -42.53
CA ALA A 669 8.13 17.94 -43.20
C ALA A 669 9.51 18.61 -43.41
N GLY A 670 9.64 19.91 -43.15
CA GLY A 670 10.86 20.68 -43.43
C GLY A 670 11.18 20.79 -44.92
N THR A 671 10.17 20.72 -45.79
CA THR A 671 10.34 20.70 -47.26
C THR A 671 9.47 21.73 -47.96
N ASP A 672 9.76 22.00 -49.22
CA ASP A 672 8.97 22.91 -50.05
C ASP A 672 8.32 22.17 -51.22
N ALA A 673 7.28 22.80 -51.78
CA ALA A 673 6.55 22.24 -52.92
C ALA A 673 7.47 21.96 -54.12
N LYS A 674 8.54 22.74 -54.26
CA LYS A 674 9.52 22.57 -55.35
C LYS A 674 10.40 21.35 -55.13
N ALA A 675 10.92 21.11 -53.93
CA ALA A 675 11.75 19.93 -53.62
C ALA A 675 10.95 18.63 -53.73
N ILE A 676 9.67 18.64 -53.38
CA ILE A 676 8.81 17.46 -53.54
C ILE A 676 8.66 17.13 -55.03
N VAL A 677 8.32 18.11 -55.87
CA VAL A 677 8.18 17.92 -57.32
C VAL A 677 9.50 17.49 -57.95
N THR A 678 10.65 18.06 -57.56
CA THR A 678 11.95 17.62 -58.07
C THR A 678 12.26 16.18 -57.66
N ALA A 679 11.97 15.79 -56.41
CA ALA A 679 12.17 14.42 -55.92
C ALA A 679 11.30 13.39 -56.66
N ILE A 680 10.04 13.75 -56.98
CA ILE A 680 9.14 12.92 -57.79
C ILE A 680 9.68 12.72 -59.20
N ASN A 681 10.33 13.74 -59.78
CA ASN A 681 10.88 13.69 -61.13
C ASN A 681 12.21 12.90 -61.20
N THR A 682 13.05 12.96 -60.16
CA THR A 682 14.35 12.25 -60.14
C THR A 682 14.25 10.76 -59.82
N THR A 683 13.17 10.29 -59.19
CA THR A 683 12.97 8.87 -58.82
C THR A 683 11.72 8.26 -59.47
N PRO A 684 11.78 7.87 -60.76
CA PRO A 684 10.67 7.17 -61.41
C PRO A 684 10.47 5.76 -60.84
N GLY A 685 9.23 5.41 -60.48
CA GLY A 685 8.86 4.06 -59.99
C GLY A 685 9.14 3.76 -58.51
N MET A 686 9.69 4.72 -57.76
CA MET A 686 9.92 4.57 -56.31
C MET A 686 9.27 5.72 -55.53
N MET A 687 8.87 5.46 -54.29
CA MET A 687 8.31 6.48 -53.39
C MET A 687 9.42 7.43 -52.92
N PRO A 688 9.37 8.75 -53.23
CA PRO A 688 10.34 9.68 -52.68
C PRO A 688 10.18 9.77 -51.15
N PRO A 689 11.27 9.72 -50.37
CA PRO A 689 11.20 9.72 -48.90
C PRO A 689 10.52 10.99 -48.37
N VAL A 690 10.77 12.13 -49.02
CA VAL A 690 10.11 13.40 -48.70
C VAL A 690 8.59 13.31 -48.87
N LEU A 691 8.12 12.70 -49.97
CA LEU A 691 6.68 12.55 -50.21
C LEU A 691 6.05 11.55 -49.23
N ALA A 692 6.76 10.50 -48.84
CA ALA A 692 6.33 9.58 -47.80
C ALA A 692 6.15 10.30 -46.44
N THR A 693 7.09 11.16 -46.06
CA THR A 693 6.99 11.98 -44.84
C THR A 693 5.77 12.91 -44.89
N VAL A 694 5.54 13.60 -46.02
CA VAL A 694 4.39 14.49 -46.17
C VAL A 694 3.06 13.73 -46.12
N LEU A 695 2.96 12.55 -46.74
CA LEU A 695 1.76 11.72 -46.68
C LEU A 695 1.45 11.22 -45.27
N ARG A 696 2.47 10.86 -44.47
CA ARG A 696 2.28 10.50 -43.06
C ARG A 696 1.81 11.68 -42.22
N ILE A 697 2.36 12.88 -42.45
CA ILE A 697 1.89 14.10 -41.77
C ILE A 697 0.44 14.39 -42.17
N ALA A 698 0.08 14.23 -43.45
CA ALA A 698 -1.29 14.37 -43.91
C ALA A 698 -2.24 13.38 -43.20
N GLU A 699 -1.84 12.11 -43.06
CA GLU A 699 -2.60 11.12 -42.29
C GLU A 699 -2.76 11.52 -40.82
N ALA A 700 -1.70 12.04 -40.18
CA ALA A 700 -1.76 12.53 -38.81
C ALA A 700 -2.76 13.71 -38.69
N PHE A 701 -2.78 14.62 -39.66
CA PHE A 701 -3.68 15.77 -39.67
C PHE A 701 -5.14 15.41 -39.90
N GLN A 702 -5.45 14.42 -40.73
CA GLN A 702 -6.83 13.97 -40.93
C GLN A 702 -7.52 13.54 -39.62
N ARG A 703 -6.73 13.03 -38.66
CA ARG A 703 -7.22 12.57 -37.37
C ARG A 703 -7.32 13.71 -36.35
N LEU A 704 -6.72 14.86 -36.63
CA LEU A 704 -6.82 16.05 -35.79
C LEU A 704 -8.07 16.83 -36.18
N HIS A 705 -9.01 16.97 -35.23
CA HIS A 705 -10.15 17.86 -35.38
C HIS A 705 -9.73 19.32 -35.12
N LEU A 706 -8.83 19.85 -35.95
CA LEU A 706 -8.29 21.21 -35.85
C LEU A 706 -8.52 21.97 -37.15
N ASP A 707 -8.84 23.25 -37.04
CA ASP A 707 -9.04 24.11 -38.20
C ASP A 707 -7.69 24.47 -38.84
N SER A 708 -7.68 24.67 -40.17
CA SER A 708 -6.46 24.95 -40.93
C SER A 708 -5.77 26.23 -40.45
N SER A 709 -6.55 27.25 -40.08
CA SER A 709 -6.08 28.52 -39.50
C SER A 709 -5.41 28.31 -38.14
N THR A 710 -6.05 27.56 -37.24
CA THR A 710 -5.53 27.21 -35.91
C THR A 710 -4.20 26.50 -36.02
N LEU A 711 -4.13 25.48 -36.87
CA LEU A 711 -2.92 24.69 -37.05
C LEU A 711 -1.79 25.54 -37.64
N LYS A 712 -2.09 26.41 -38.61
CA LYS A 712 -1.12 27.37 -39.13
C LYS A 712 -0.59 28.30 -38.05
N THR A 713 -1.45 28.87 -37.20
CA THR A 713 -1.01 29.76 -36.11
C THR A 713 -0.10 29.05 -35.11
N LEU A 714 -0.41 27.79 -34.75
CA LEU A 714 0.43 26.97 -33.87
C LEU A 714 1.78 26.62 -34.52
N MET A 715 1.81 26.45 -35.84
CA MET A 715 3.04 26.20 -36.58
C MET A 715 3.91 27.44 -36.75
N ASP A 716 3.30 28.61 -36.95
CA ASP A 716 3.99 29.90 -36.98
C ASP A 716 4.58 30.24 -35.59
N ASN A 717 4.02 29.68 -34.51
CA ASN A 717 4.44 29.87 -33.13
C ASN A 717 4.70 28.52 -32.41
N PRO A 718 5.76 27.76 -32.76
CA PRO A 718 5.97 26.40 -32.24
C PRO A 718 6.20 26.35 -30.71
N THR A 719 6.62 27.47 -30.11
CA THR A 719 6.77 27.63 -28.66
C THR A 719 5.45 27.51 -27.90
N TRP A 720 4.31 27.80 -28.57
CA TRP A 720 2.97 27.64 -27.99
C TRP A 720 2.59 26.18 -27.79
N LEU A 721 3.23 25.23 -28.48
CA LEU A 721 3.04 23.80 -28.20
C LEU A 721 3.93 23.37 -27.03
N ALA A 722 5.24 23.57 -27.15
CA ALA A 722 6.19 23.29 -26.08
C ALA A 722 7.45 24.16 -26.20
N SER A 723 8.11 24.41 -25.07
CA SER A 723 9.23 25.36 -24.94
C SER A 723 10.46 25.02 -25.80
N LYS A 724 10.66 23.74 -26.15
CA LYS A 724 11.79 23.25 -26.97
C LYS A 724 11.31 22.50 -28.22
N THR A 725 10.23 22.95 -28.82
CA THR A 725 9.64 22.28 -29.99
C THR A 725 10.24 22.79 -31.29
N SER A 726 10.68 21.86 -32.15
CA SER A 726 10.90 22.16 -33.56
C SER A 726 9.59 21.97 -34.33
N VAL A 727 9.47 22.62 -35.49
CA VAL A 727 8.31 22.51 -36.39
C VAL A 727 8.09 21.07 -36.91
N THR A 728 9.02 20.13 -36.64
CA THR A 728 8.97 18.75 -37.11
C THR A 728 7.98 17.88 -36.35
N LEU A 729 7.30 16.99 -37.08
CA LEU A 729 6.37 16.02 -36.51
C LEU A 729 7.13 14.99 -35.66
N THR A 730 6.74 14.89 -34.39
CA THR A 730 7.24 13.90 -33.41
C THR A 730 6.08 13.40 -32.54
N PRO A 731 6.25 12.29 -31.80
CA PRO A 731 5.20 11.77 -30.92
C PRO A 731 4.72 12.85 -29.94
N HIS A 732 5.63 13.64 -29.38
CA HIS A 732 5.31 14.76 -28.50
C HIS A 732 4.41 15.80 -29.17
N THR A 733 4.77 16.26 -30.37
CA THR A 733 4.02 17.32 -31.05
C THR A 733 2.63 16.84 -31.44
N LEU A 734 2.50 15.60 -31.93
CA LEU A 734 1.19 15.04 -32.29
C LEU A 734 0.32 14.84 -31.05
N TYR A 735 0.92 14.36 -29.96
CA TYR A 735 0.27 14.29 -28.66
C TYR A 735 -0.28 15.65 -28.24
N LEU A 736 0.54 16.71 -28.24
CA LEU A 736 0.11 18.05 -27.84
C LEU A 736 -0.97 18.65 -28.74
N LEU A 737 -0.92 18.39 -30.05
CA LEU A 737 -1.98 18.80 -30.98
C LEU A 737 -3.31 18.08 -30.68
N GLU A 738 -3.26 16.78 -30.32
CA GLU A 738 -4.43 16.05 -29.84
C GLU A 738 -4.95 16.67 -28.53
N ARG A 739 -4.06 16.93 -27.56
CA ARG A 739 -4.44 17.57 -26.27
C ARG A 739 -5.07 18.94 -26.47
N PHE A 740 -4.56 19.72 -27.41
CA PHE A 740 -5.16 21.00 -27.80
C PHE A 740 -6.58 20.79 -28.34
N SER A 741 -6.76 19.87 -29.30
CA SER A 741 -8.08 19.55 -29.85
C SER A 741 -9.05 19.04 -28.79
N HIS A 742 -8.57 18.20 -27.86
CA HIS A 742 -9.35 17.69 -26.75
C HIS A 742 -9.79 18.81 -25.79
N CYS A 743 -8.86 19.68 -25.38
CA CYS A 743 -9.15 20.82 -24.52
C CYS A 743 -10.15 21.78 -25.18
N ALA A 744 -9.95 22.10 -26.47
CA ALA A 744 -10.86 22.96 -27.24
C ALA A 744 -12.29 22.40 -27.30
N ARG A 745 -12.45 21.09 -27.47
CA ARG A 745 -13.77 20.45 -27.60
C ARG A 745 -14.50 20.28 -26.26
N HIS A 746 -13.77 19.91 -25.21
CA HIS A 746 -14.41 19.46 -23.96
C HIS A 746 -14.36 20.49 -22.82
N GLN A 747 -13.40 21.40 -22.82
CA GLN A 747 -13.20 22.36 -21.73
C GLN A 747 -13.38 23.81 -22.22
N ALA A 748 -12.54 24.24 -23.16
CA ALA A 748 -12.54 25.62 -23.65
C ALA A 748 -13.72 25.96 -24.60
N GLN A 749 -14.51 24.95 -25.00
CA GLN A 749 -15.70 25.03 -25.88
C GLN A 749 -15.45 25.54 -27.32
N SER A 750 -14.31 26.18 -27.58
CA SER A 750 -13.90 26.67 -28.91
C SER A 750 -12.37 26.66 -29.04
N GLN A 751 -11.88 26.39 -30.25
CA GLN A 751 -10.46 26.50 -30.60
C GLN A 751 -9.96 27.96 -30.46
N GLU A 752 -10.80 28.93 -30.81
CA GLU A 752 -10.48 30.37 -30.74
C GLU A 752 -10.23 30.82 -29.30
N ASN A 753 -10.99 30.29 -28.33
CA ASN A 753 -10.83 30.63 -26.92
C ASN A 753 -9.45 30.20 -26.39
N LEU A 754 -9.01 29.00 -26.78
CA LEU A 754 -7.71 28.46 -26.35
C LEU A 754 -6.55 29.17 -27.07
N LEU A 755 -6.70 29.50 -28.36
CA LEU A 755 -5.73 30.33 -29.08
C LEU A 755 -5.61 31.73 -28.48
N HIS A 756 -6.74 32.36 -28.17
CA HIS A 756 -6.78 33.67 -27.52
C HIS A 756 -6.04 33.62 -26.17
N TYR A 757 -6.25 32.57 -25.37
CA TYR A 757 -5.49 32.38 -24.15
C TYR A 757 -3.99 32.29 -24.39
N LEU A 758 -3.53 31.43 -25.31
CA LEU A 758 -2.10 31.29 -25.62
C LEU A 758 -1.51 32.61 -26.13
N GLN A 759 -2.26 33.37 -26.91
CA GLN A 759 -1.84 34.69 -27.37
C GLN A 759 -1.69 35.67 -26.21
N VAL A 760 -2.62 35.69 -25.24
CA VAL A 760 -2.51 36.55 -24.04
C VAL A 760 -1.38 36.10 -23.13
N ALA A 761 -1.20 34.80 -22.92
CA ALA A 761 -0.14 34.24 -22.06
C ALA A 761 1.27 34.52 -22.61
N ASN A 762 1.41 34.74 -23.92
CA ASN A 762 2.69 35.03 -24.59
C ASN A 762 2.88 36.52 -24.95
N GLN A 763 2.03 37.44 -24.47
CA GLN A 763 2.19 38.88 -24.72
C GLN A 763 3.23 39.50 -23.77
N ASP A 764 4.20 40.24 -24.33
CA ASP A 764 5.20 40.99 -23.58
C ASP A 764 4.60 42.30 -23.02
N GLY A 765 4.04 42.28 -21.80
CA GLY A 765 3.53 43.48 -21.13
C GLY A 765 2.98 43.22 -19.72
N HIS A 766 3.06 44.20 -18.82
CA HIS A 766 2.74 44.14 -17.38
C HIS A 766 1.28 43.79 -16.96
N SER A 767 0.47 43.25 -17.86
CA SER A 767 -0.87 42.71 -17.63
C SER A 767 -0.89 41.21 -17.92
N SER A 768 -1.16 40.28 -17.01
CA SER A 768 -0.81 40.14 -15.60
C SER A 768 -0.83 38.62 -15.37
N GLU A 769 0.14 38.06 -14.64
CA GLU A 769 0.12 36.62 -14.30
C GLU A 769 -1.27 36.21 -13.76
N LYS A 770 -1.91 37.15 -13.04
CA LYS A 770 -3.27 37.04 -12.53
C LYS A 770 -4.34 36.96 -13.63
N GLU A 771 -4.32 37.81 -14.66
CA GLU A 771 -5.29 37.76 -15.77
C GLU A 771 -5.12 36.48 -16.58
N ALA A 772 -3.88 36.08 -16.90
CA ALA A 772 -3.64 34.81 -17.59
C ALA A 772 -4.17 33.63 -16.77
N ASN A 773 -3.87 33.60 -15.46
CA ASN A 773 -4.38 32.54 -14.58
C ASN A 773 -5.92 32.57 -14.43
N ASN A 774 -6.53 33.76 -14.38
CA ASN A 774 -7.99 33.92 -14.36
C ASN A 774 -8.63 33.41 -15.65
N LEU A 775 -8.04 33.74 -16.81
CA LEU A 775 -8.52 33.26 -18.10
C LEU A 775 -8.40 31.74 -18.18
N LEU A 776 -7.27 31.16 -17.79
CA LEU A 776 -7.09 29.71 -17.77
C LEU A 776 -8.07 29.02 -16.82
N ALA A 777 -8.27 29.58 -15.62
CA ALA A 777 -9.23 29.05 -14.65
C ALA A 777 -10.66 29.07 -15.21
N ASN A 778 -11.05 30.14 -15.89
CA ASN A 778 -12.35 30.22 -16.57
C ASN A 778 -12.47 29.19 -17.70
N LEU A 779 -11.42 28.99 -18.51
CA LEU A 779 -11.41 28.01 -19.59
C LEU A 779 -11.52 26.57 -19.11
N LEU A 780 -10.84 26.24 -18.01
CA LEU A 780 -10.83 24.90 -17.41
C LEU A 780 -12.00 24.68 -16.44
N ASN A 781 -12.87 25.68 -16.26
CA ASN A 781 -13.92 25.72 -15.25
C ASN A 781 -13.41 25.30 -13.85
N TRP A 782 -12.31 25.93 -13.43
CA TRP A 782 -11.59 25.60 -12.20
C TRP A 782 -11.33 26.84 -11.32
N ASN A 783 -10.82 26.64 -10.11
CA ASN A 783 -10.53 27.74 -9.18
C ASN A 783 -9.21 28.43 -9.56
N THR A 784 -9.24 29.76 -9.74
CA THR A 784 -8.04 30.58 -9.98
C THR A 784 -6.94 30.32 -8.97
N GLU A 785 -7.25 30.19 -7.68
CA GLU A 785 -6.22 29.96 -6.65
C GLU A 785 -5.47 28.64 -6.89
N GLN A 786 -6.18 27.59 -7.32
CA GLN A 786 -5.55 26.30 -7.61
C GLN A 786 -4.69 26.37 -8.87
N VAL A 787 -5.17 27.06 -9.91
CA VAL A 787 -4.40 27.29 -11.14
C VAL A 787 -3.14 28.09 -10.84
N SER A 788 -3.25 29.20 -10.11
CA SER A 788 -2.09 30.04 -9.74
C SER A 788 -1.06 29.29 -8.90
N ARG A 789 -1.46 28.32 -8.06
CA ARG A 789 -0.52 27.47 -7.31
C ARG A 789 0.26 26.54 -8.22
N LEU A 790 -0.37 26.00 -9.26
CA LEU A 790 0.31 25.14 -10.24
C LEU A 790 1.20 25.95 -11.17
N THR A 791 0.72 27.08 -11.71
CA THR A 791 1.51 27.88 -12.64
C THR A 791 2.74 28.50 -11.98
N ALA A 792 2.73 28.70 -10.66
CA ALA A 792 3.90 29.12 -9.90
C ALA A 792 5.07 28.10 -9.92
N GLN A 793 4.83 26.84 -10.34
CA GLN A 793 5.88 25.84 -10.57
C GLN A 793 6.51 25.94 -11.97
N LEU A 794 5.92 26.76 -12.85
CA LEU A 794 6.41 27.01 -14.19
C LEU A 794 7.19 28.32 -14.19
N GLU A 795 8.20 28.43 -15.04
CA GLU A 795 8.88 29.69 -15.32
C GLU A 795 8.38 30.19 -16.67
N PRO A 796 7.66 31.32 -16.78
CA PRO A 796 7.65 32.51 -15.91
C PRO A 796 6.40 32.68 -14.99
N GLY A 797 5.88 31.61 -14.39
CA GLY A 797 4.71 31.69 -13.49
C GLY A 797 3.34 31.56 -14.19
N GLN A 798 3.35 31.31 -15.50
CA GLN A 798 2.16 31.21 -16.37
C GLN A 798 2.31 30.01 -17.32
N ALA A 799 1.19 29.44 -17.77
CA ALA A 799 1.19 28.37 -18.76
C ALA A 799 1.25 28.95 -20.19
N THR A 800 2.46 29.20 -20.68
CA THR A 800 2.71 29.79 -22.01
C THR A 800 2.63 28.78 -23.16
N SER A 801 2.56 27.49 -22.85
CA SER A 801 2.55 26.39 -23.83
C SER A 801 1.43 25.38 -23.57
N MET A 802 1.05 24.63 -24.60
CA MET A 802 0.09 23.54 -24.49
C MET A 802 0.60 22.40 -23.60
N GLU A 803 1.92 22.16 -23.54
CA GLU A 803 2.55 21.24 -22.58
C GLU A 803 2.23 21.63 -21.13
N ALA A 804 2.33 22.93 -20.81
CA ALA A 804 1.99 23.45 -19.49
C ALA A 804 0.47 23.38 -19.21
N VAL A 805 -0.36 23.70 -20.21
CA VAL A 805 -1.83 23.59 -20.08
C VAL A 805 -2.27 22.14 -19.87
N ASP A 806 -1.71 21.19 -20.62
CA ASP A 806 -1.99 19.75 -20.45
C ASP A 806 -1.58 19.27 -19.06
N TRP A 807 -0.42 19.69 -18.56
CA TRP A 807 0.00 19.36 -17.20
C TRP A 807 -1.02 19.88 -16.16
N ILE A 808 -1.52 21.11 -16.31
CA ILE A 808 -2.55 21.66 -15.42
C ILE A 808 -3.85 20.85 -15.52
N MET A 809 -4.27 20.44 -16.72
CA MET A 809 -5.44 19.58 -16.92
C MET A 809 -5.27 18.22 -16.22
N ARG A 810 -4.09 17.60 -16.29
CA ARG A 810 -3.79 16.34 -15.58
C ARG A 810 -3.76 16.53 -14.06
N CYS A 811 -3.20 17.63 -13.57
CA CYS A 811 -3.26 18.00 -12.17
C CYS A 811 -4.70 18.20 -11.70
N GLN A 812 -5.55 18.87 -12.49
CA GLN A 812 -6.98 19.03 -12.21
C GLN A 812 -7.68 17.67 -12.10
N ALA A 813 -7.49 16.79 -13.10
CA ALA A 813 -8.07 15.46 -13.09
C ALA A 813 -7.62 14.64 -11.86
N CYS A 814 -6.35 14.79 -11.47
CA CYS A 814 -5.80 14.14 -10.28
C CYS A 814 -6.42 14.71 -8.98
N CYS A 815 -6.55 16.04 -8.86
CA CYS A 815 -7.22 16.70 -7.74
C CYS A 815 -8.68 16.21 -7.60
N VAL A 816 -9.41 16.13 -8.71
CA VAL A 816 -10.80 15.64 -8.75
C VAL A 816 -10.87 14.16 -8.30
N SER A 817 -9.94 13.32 -8.76
CA SER A 817 -9.94 11.89 -8.40
C SER A 817 -9.58 11.60 -6.94
N THR A 818 -8.70 12.43 -6.35
CA THR A 818 -8.20 12.24 -4.99
C THR A 818 -9.02 13.00 -3.95
N GLY A 819 -9.61 14.14 -4.36
CA GLY A 819 -10.25 15.13 -3.50
C GLY A 819 -9.26 16.13 -2.88
N LEU A 820 -7.98 16.09 -3.28
CA LEU A 820 -6.96 17.02 -2.80
C LEU A 820 -7.00 18.36 -3.54
N SER A 821 -6.64 19.44 -2.85
CA SER A 821 -6.30 20.73 -3.49
C SER A 821 -4.95 20.63 -4.22
N ALA A 822 -4.71 21.50 -5.20
CA ALA A 822 -3.45 21.55 -5.95
C ALA A 822 -2.19 21.64 -5.04
N ASP A 823 -2.23 22.43 -3.98
CA ASP A 823 -1.11 22.58 -3.03
C ASP A 823 -0.80 21.27 -2.30
N LEU A 824 -1.84 20.64 -1.74
CA LEU A 824 -1.73 19.33 -1.08
C LEU A 824 -1.34 18.21 -2.05
N LEU A 825 -1.74 18.29 -3.32
CA LEU A 825 -1.31 17.35 -4.35
C LEU A 825 0.20 17.47 -4.62
N LEU A 826 0.72 18.69 -4.78
CA LEU A 826 2.16 18.93 -4.91
C LEU A 826 2.90 18.45 -3.66
N GLN A 827 2.37 18.73 -2.46
CA GLN A 827 2.94 18.24 -1.21
C GLN A 827 2.96 16.71 -1.16
N ALA A 828 1.89 16.03 -1.58
CA ALA A 828 1.84 14.57 -1.66
C ALA A 828 2.90 14.00 -2.61
N THR A 829 3.11 14.62 -3.77
CA THR A 829 4.14 14.20 -4.74
C THR A 829 5.57 14.48 -4.27
N SER A 830 5.73 15.35 -3.27
CA SER A 830 7.02 15.69 -2.65
C SER A 830 7.43 14.73 -1.53
N LEU A 831 6.53 13.83 -1.10
CA LEU A 831 6.80 12.88 -0.03
C LEU A 831 7.90 11.90 -0.45
N LYS A 832 8.81 11.61 0.48
CA LYS A 832 9.87 10.60 0.37
C LYS A 832 10.05 9.88 1.70
N THR A 833 10.84 8.80 1.70
CA THR A 833 11.18 8.03 2.91
C THR A 833 11.75 8.90 4.03
N GLN A 834 12.46 9.97 3.68
CA GLN A 834 13.10 10.88 4.64
C GLN A 834 12.26 12.12 4.96
N SER A 835 11.04 12.24 4.43
CA SER A 835 10.17 13.38 4.74
C SER A 835 9.81 13.42 6.22
N PRO A 836 9.72 14.61 6.84
CA PRO A 836 9.36 14.74 8.24
C PRO A 836 7.94 14.24 8.50
N ALA A 837 7.69 13.78 9.72
CA ALA A 837 6.38 13.25 10.12
C ALA A 837 5.24 14.29 10.00
N SER A 838 5.55 15.59 10.05
CA SER A 838 4.60 16.69 9.82
C SER A 838 4.00 16.68 8.41
N ASP A 839 4.79 16.34 7.41
CA ASP A 839 4.35 16.37 6.00
C ASP A 839 3.41 15.19 5.74
N TRP A 840 3.80 14.01 6.23
CA TRP A 840 2.95 12.82 6.25
C TRP A 840 1.63 13.07 6.98
N LYS A 841 1.67 13.77 8.12
CA LYS A 841 0.46 14.13 8.89
C LYS A 841 -0.46 15.05 8.09
N THR A 842 0.10 16.06 7.43
CA THR A 842 -0.66 17.05 6.66
C THR A 842 -1.38 16.37 5.49
N VAL A 843 -0.64 15.60 4.70
CA VAL A 843 -1.19 14.87 3.55
C VAL A 843 -2.18 13.79 3.98
N GLY A 844 -1.85 13.01 5.01
CA GLY A 844 -2.71 11.94 5.53
C GLY A 844 -4.03 12.48 6.09
N ALA A 845 -4.00 13.58 6.85
CA ALA A 845 -5.22 14.21 7.36
C ALA A 845 -6.10 14.77 6.23
N ALA A 846 -5.49 15.42 5.23
CA ALA A 846 -6.21 15.95 4.08
C ALA A 846 -6.88 14.84 3.25
N LEU A 847 -6.19 13.73 3.02
CA LEU A 847 -6.73 12.59 2.28
C LEU A 847 -7.92 11.93 2.99
N ILE A 848 -7.86 11.81 4.32
CA ILE A 848 -8.99 11.32 5.12
C ILE A 848 -10.15 12.31 5.10
N ALA A 849 -9.86 13.61 5.21
CA ALA A 849 -10.89 14.65 5.10
C ALA A 849 -11.60 14.63 3.74
N ALA A 850 -10.87 14.32 2.66
CA ALA A 850 -11.41 14.20 1.31
C ALA A 850 -12.24 12.92 1.05
N CYS A 851 -12.23 11.96 1.99
CA CYS A 851 -13.09 10.77 1.93
C CYS A 851 -14.48 11.00 2.53
N HIS A 852 -14.65 12.07 3.30
CA HIS A 852 -15.90 12.48 3.93
C HIS A 852 -16.49 13.68 3.19
#